data_AF-A0A9E1H192-F1
#
_entry.id   AF-A0A9E1H192-F1
#
_cell.length_a   1.000
_cell.length_b   1.000
_cell.length_c   1.000
_cell.angle_alpha   90.00
_cell.angle_beta   90.00
_cell.angle_gamma   90.00
#
_symmetry.space_group_name_H-M   'P 1'
#
loop_
_entity.id
_entity.type
_entity.pdbx_description
1 polymer ?
#
loop_
_entity_poly.entity_id
_entity_poly.type
_entity_poly.pdbx_seq_one_letter_code
_entity_poly.pdbx_strand_id
1 'polypeptide(L)'
;MKKTTEKTLALAMAAVLCITTVAVPVDAKVKKPKLSIKKMILNTGEKKKIKIKNAGKVKKVTWKSKKTSVAFLTKKTKKSVTIVAKKPGKTTVTCQIKSGKKTYKFNCKVTVKKAANPSEADEVNTPAVPSTETVAPSVTPSAAVQSTSQPATEKPQETVKPSETPALTPSSEPDITPTTEPSKAPVTAAPTKAPVTAAPTKAPETAAPTKAPVTAAPTKAPETISPSAKPSKGNLIEDSSQYTNKEAYIKAWSGNVYDIGTLIVRQGALLHNLKSVTVVVELLDANKNVMEDQSGASLKLSTKTTDWAGFVDINAVKSGQESVLKMEAYPEAADALYLVVQNANTEVKYIRVTSVTFVTDSEASATATPTGTPAATVKPSNTPAATVKPSNTPAAKLDLGIDSAKFTNSDAYTKAWSGTVYNMGEMLTKKGYKVSDFTDVKITVELLDADKNVIENTGGASVKLAANSSDWAGFVDANGVQSNKEFGLQLDTYPSGSSDLYLVVQNSTAEVKYIRVTSVVVENNGKKDATEVTTNYQSLASLAEQYGFKFGTNISSQALSNKELTKLIKYHFNSTTFSNEMKAYSLLRQSTSQSNYKNEQSTASIDFTTADKMVEYARANGLQIRGHVLTWDADMCDWFFREGYTTDGAYVSADVMKYRLQKYIEEVMTHFEKKYPGVIYCWDVVNEAVADNNGEFAADDVRHVRTVRSGKTNLFYNHIGKDYVELAFKYAYETRKTLGAEDRIKLFYNDYNTFMTYGTNKRDAIVELVKSVNSSVSDGQGGHLKLCDGIGMQSYIGGYGQQSGCMNDNDITAVKNAIEKFASIGVEVHVTELAVRNYERSDEREAEHGAFYKKLMQTYVDINKEAKAKGETGPITSLSIWGLFDAPYLAETDYSYKMNGPYCGLFTELYQPKEAFKEVYKVLSGE
;
A
#
# COMPACT_ATOMS: atom_id res chain seq x y z
N MET A 1 57.04 -23.71 -18.46
CA MET A 1 57.94 -23.17 -17.39
C MET A 1 57.51 -21.74 -17.04
N LYS A 2 58.22 -21.03 -16.16
CA LYS A 2 57.74 -19.80 -15.49
C LYS A 2 57.96 -18.49 -16.27
N LYS A 3 57.01 -17.55 -16.08
CA LYS A 3 57.12 -16.07 -16.17
C LYS A 3 57.51 -15.40 -17.51
N THR A 4 56.69 -14.46 -17.93
CA THR A 4 57.01 -13.36 -18.87
C THR A 4 56.70 -12.01 -18.21
N THR A 5 57.69 -11.13 -18.07
CA THR A 5 57.46 -9.71 -17.70
C THR A 5 58.66 -8.83 -18.10
N GLU A 6 58.35 -7.59 -18.50
CA GLU A 6 59.23 -6.43 -18.73
C GLU A 6 59.80 -6.16 -20.15
N LYS A 7 59.47 -4.94 -20.64
CA LYS A 7 60.18 -4.13 -21.66
C LYS A 7 60.14 -4.73 -23.09
N THR A 8 60.04 -3.97 -24.19
CA THR A 8 60.31 -2.54 -24.43
C THR A 8 59.41 -2.04 -25.57
N LEU A 9 58.95 -0.78 -25.55
CA LEU A 9 58.84 0.00 -26.81
C LEU A 9 58.91 1.51 -26.56
N ALA A 10 59.92 2.16 -27.14
CA ALA A 10 60.00 3.61 -27.27
C ALA A 10 60.97 3.98 -28.40
N LEU A 11 60.44 4.34 -29.58
CA LEU A 11 60.96 5.40 -30.49
C LEU A 11 60.08 5.49 -31.76
N ALA A 12 59.42 6.64 -31.96
CA ALA A 12 58.84 7.06 -33.25
C ALA A 12 58.47 8.56 -33.23
N MET A 13 59.45 9.43 -32.95
CA MET A 13 59.29 10.90 -33.02
C MET A 13 60.46 11.53 -33.78
N ALA A 14 60.26 11.90 -35.06
CA ALA A 14 61.08 12.89 -35.79
C ALA A 14 60.54 13.20 -37.21
N ALA A 15 59.64 14.19 -37.32
CA ALA A 15 59.32 14.94 -38.56
C ALA A 15 58.52 16.19 -38.15
N VAL A 16 59.14 17.30 -37.70
CA VAL A 16 59.80 18.32 -38.53
C VAL A 16 58.82 18.88 -39.58
N LEU A 17 57.93 19.85 -39.29
CA LEU A 17 58.11 21.26 -38.84
C LEU A 17 58.05 22.26 -40.02
N CYS A 18 56.93 22.97 -40.15
CA CYS A 18 56.80 24.14 -41.05
C CYS A 18 55.91 25.25 -40.44
N ILE A 19 56.57 26.27 -39.85
CA ILE A 19 56.32 27.72 -39.97
C ILE A 19 54.83 28.18 -40.09
N THR A 20 54.25 28.85 -39.09
CA THR A 20 54.30 30.33 -38.98
C THR A 20 53.96 30.85 -37.57
N THR A 21 54.33 32.10 -37.28
CA THR A 21 54.28 32.73 -35.95
C THR A 21 53.00 33.51 -35.64
N VAL A 22 52.46 33.35 -34.43
CA VAL A 22 51.67 34.40 -33.73
C VAL A 22 52.18 34.52 -32.29
N ALA A 23 52.24 35.73 -31.75
CA ALA A 23 52.95 36.03 -30.51
C ALA A 23 52.37 35.34 -29.26
N VAL A 24 53.25 34.91 -28.34
CA VAL A 24 52.88 34.50 -26.98
C VAL A 24 52.58 35.76 -26.15
N PRO A 25 51.34 35.98 -25.68
CA PRO A 25 51.06 37.08 -24.77
C PRO A 25 51.68 36.79 -23.40
N VAL A 26 52.47 37.72 -22.86
CA VAL A 26 53.07 37.60 -21.53
C VAL A 26 51.96 37.47 -20.48
N ASP A 27 51.90 36.33 -19.78
CA ASP A 27 50.72 35.95 -18.98
C ASP A 27 50.46 36.94 -17.82
N ALA A 28 49.39 37.72 -17.96
CA ALA A 28 49.14 38.93 -17.17
C ALA A 28 48.77 38.60 -15.71
N LYS A 29 49.81 38.46 -14.87
CA LYS A 29 49.86 38.23 -13.40
C LYS A 29 48.49 38.30 -12.70
N VAL A 30 47.74 37.19 -12.79
CA VAL A 30 46.30 37.13 -12.46
C VAL A 30 46.02 37.59 -11.02
N LYS A 31 45.38 38.76 -10.89
CA LYS A 31 45.14 39.42 -9.60
C LYS A 31 44.30 38.52 -8.67
N LYS A 32 44.81 38.25 -7.46
CA LYS A 32 44.17 37.38 -6.44
C LYS A 32 42.71 37.79 -6.18
N PRO A 33 41.75 36.84 -6.08
CA PRO A 33 40.34 37.14 -5.77
C PRO A 33 40.20 37.79 -4.39
N LYS A 34 39.21 38.68 -4.23
CA LYS A 34 38.88 39.33 -2.95
C LYS A 34 37.39 39.62 -2.83
N LEU A 35 36.83 39.52 -1.62
CA LEU A 35 35.45 39.97 -1.35
C LEU A 35 35.34 41.49 -1.50
N SER A 36 34.19 41.98 -1.98
CA SER A 36 33.90 43.41 -2.08
C SER A 36 33.70 44.07 -0.71
N ILE A 37 33.33 43.30 0.31
CA ILE A 37 33.05 43.76 1.68
C ILE A 37 33.60 42.69 2.65
N LYS A 38 34.30 43.10 3.72
CA LYS A 38 34.87 42.22 4.78
C LYS A 38 34.19 42.38 6.16
N LYS A 39 33.48 43.47 6.38
CA LYS A 39 32.66 43.75 7.56
C LYS A 39 31.46 44.57 7.12
N MET A 40 30.28 44.31 7.70
CA MET A 40 29.09 45.13 7.46
C MET A 40 28.18 45.15 8.69
N ILE A 41 27.39 46.22 8.79
CA ILE A 41 26.26 46.33 9.69
C ILE A 41 25.00 46.37 8.82
N LEU A 42 23.94 45.72 9.25
CA LEU A 42 22.61 45.73 8.63
C LEU A 42 21.55 45.87 9.73
N ASN A 43 20.41 46.46 9.41
CA ASN A 43 19.23 46.38 10.27
C ASN A 43 18.44 45.09 9.99
N THR A 44 17.59 44.67 10.92
CA THR A 44 16.77 43.46 10.77
C THR A 44 15.80 43.64 9.59
N GLY A 45 15.73 42.64 8.69
CA GLY A 45 14.97 42.70 7.43
C GLY A 45 15.81 43.11 6.21
N GLU A 46 16.93 43.84 6.40
CA GLU A 46 17.75 44.33 5.29
C GLU A 46 18.46 43.23 4.48
N LYS A 47 18.69 43.52 3.20
CA LYS A 47 19.27 42.60 2.21
C LYS A 47 20.42 43.30 1.49
N LYS A 48 21.63 42.71 1.50
CA LYS A 48 22.82 43.32 0.86
C LYS A 48 23.67 42.29 0.11
N LYS A 49 24.06 42.62 -1.12
CA LYS A 49 24.81 41.73 -2.03
C LYS A 49 26.32 41.95 -1.93
N ILE A 50 27.07 40.91 -1.56
CA ILE A 50 28.54 40.89 -1.65
C ILE A 50 28.95 40.28 -2.99
N LYS A 51 29.90 40.93 -3.68
CA LYS A 51 30.50 40.44 -4.94
C LYS A 51 31.94 39.97 -4.69
N ILE A 52 32.45 39.06 -5.51
CA ILE A 52 33.87 38.71 -5.57
C ILE A 52 34.53 39.58 -6.64
N LYS A 53 35.47 40.45 -6.26
CA LYS A 53 36.34 41.18 -7.19
C LYS A 53 37.52 40.29 -7.59
N ASN A 54 38.02 40.47 -8.82
CA ASN A 54 39.07 39.65 -9.45
C ASN A 54 38.70 38.14 -9.55
N ALA A 55 37.44 37.83 -9.88
CA ALA A 55 36.96 36.46 -10.07
C ALA A 55 37.31 35.91 -11.46
N GLY A 56 38.57 35.48 -11.65
CA GLY A 56 39.09 34.90 -12.90
C GLY A 56 38.60 33.47 -13.21
N LYS A 57 39.49 32.56 -13.63
CA LYS A 57 39.19 31.14 -13.97
C LYS A 57 38.80 30.29 -12.72
N VAL A 58 37.66 30.63 -12.12
CA VAL A 58 37.09 30.03 -10.88
C VAL A 58 36.25 28.80 -11.23
N LYS A 59 36.67 27.62 -10.74
CA LYS A 59 35.95 26.35 -10.98
C LYS A 59 34.74 26.18 -10.04
N LYS A 60 34.90 26.41 -8.73
CA LYS A 60 33.84 26.22 -7.71
C LYS A 60 33.90 27.31 -6.62
N VAL A 61 32.74 27.76 -6.14
CA VAL A 61 32.61 28.68 -4.99
C VAL A 61 31.59 28.12 -4.00
N THR A 62 31.88 28.19 -2.71
CA THR A 62 31.01 27.77 -1.62
C THR A 62 30.77 28.94 -0.65
N TRP A 63 29.51 29.15 -0.24
CA TRP A 63 29.09 30.21 0.69
C TRP A 63 28.33 29.62 1.88
N LYS A 64 28.85 29.82 3.10
CA LYS A 64 28.25 29.38 4.38
C LYS A 64 28.11 30.58 5.36
N SER A 65 27.12 30.57 6.25
CA SER A 65 26.97 31.52 7.37
C SER A 65 27.10 30.75 8.69
N LYS A 66 27.86 31.26 9.68
CA LYS A 66 28.07 30.55 10.96
C LYS A 66 26.83 30.53 11.86
N LYS A 67 25.96 31.55 11.77
CA LYS A 67 24.63 31.58 12.40
C LYS A 67 23.61 32.10 11.39
N THR A 68 22.83 31.19 10.80
CA THR A 68 21.77 31.46 9.82
C THR A 68 20.57 32.17 10.42
N SER A 69 20.27 31.91 11.70
CA SER A 69 19.24 32.59 12.49
C SER A 69 19.47 34.09 12.66
N VAL A 70 20.74 34.54 12.64
CA VAL A 70 21.13 35.96 12.66
C VAL A 70 21.11 36.53 11.23
N ALA A 71 21.83 35.89 10.30
CA ALA A 71 21.75 36.25 8.87
C ALA A 71 21.98 35.04 7.96
N PHE A 72 21.08 34.87 6.97
CA PHE A 72 21.09 33.77 6.01
C PHE A 72 21.47 34.24 4.59
N LEU A 73 21.66 33.28 3.68
CA LEU A 73 22.32 33.50 2.38
C LEU A 73 21.43 33.07 1.21
N THR A 74 21.01 34.04 0.41
CA THR A 74 20.20 33.85 -0.81
C THR A 74 20.97 34.24 -2.07
N LYS A 75 20.45 33.85 -3.25
CA LYS A 75 21.01 34.19 -4.58
C LYS A 75 22.54 33.98 -4.66
N LYS A 76 23.01 32.82 -4.18
CA LYS A 76 24.42 32.37 -4.19
C LYS A 76 24.87 32.09 -5.63
N THR A 77 25.97 32.67 -6.08
CA THR A 77 26.56 32.41 -7.41
C THR A 77 28.09 32.29 -7.33
N LYS A 78 28.72 31.86 -8.45
CA LYS A 78 30.19 31.83 -8.60
C LYS A 78 30.86 33.23 -8.49
N LYS A 79 30.09 34.33 -8.50
CA LYS A 79 30.60 35.72 -8.42
C LYS A 79 29.99 36.56 -7.29
N SER A 80 28.94 36.13 -6.58
CA SER A 80 28.28 36.91 -5.51
C SER A 80 27.40 36.09 -4.56
N VAL A 81 26.97 36.69 -3.46
CA VAL A 81 25.87 36.21 -2.60
C VAL A 81 25.06 37.39 -2.04
N THR A 82 23.76 37.20 -1.79
CA THR A 82 22.95 38.14 -1.02
C THR A 82 22.85 37.66 0.43
N ILE A 83 23.21 38.53 1.37
CA ILE A 83 23.03 38.32 2.81
C ILE A 83 21.70 38.95 3.20
N VAL A 84 20.90 38.24 3.99
CA VAL A 84 19.61 38.70 4.54
C VAL A 84 19.68 38.68 6.06
N ALA A 85 19.42 39.82 6.69
CA ALA A 85 19.41 39.98 8.14
C ALA A 85 18.07 39.50 8.73
N LYS A 86 18.09 38.51 9.64
CA LYS A 86 16.88 37.87 10.20
C LYS A 86 16.62 38.18 11.68
N LYS A 87 17.66 38.25 12.53
CA LYS A 87 17.55 38.65 13.94
C LYS A 87 18.79 39.45 14.37
N PRO A 88 18.69 40.39 15.33
CA PRO A 88 19.84 41.10 15.89
C PRO A 88 20.93 40.15 16.41
N GLY A 89 22.20 40.52 16.24
CA GLY A 89 23.34 39.72 16.68
C GLY A 89 24.56 39.80 15.77
N LYS A 90 25.57 38.97 16.03
CA LYS A 90 26.83 38.93 15.26
C LYS A 90 27.00 37.54 14.63
N THR A 91 27.33 37.50 13.33
CA THR A 91 27.60 36.27 12.57
C THR A 91 28.76 36.48 11.59
N THR A 92 29.20 35.42 10.91
CA THR A 92 30.27 35.49 9.91
C THR A 92 29.90 34.65 8.70
N VAL A 93 30.03 35.27 7.52
CA VAL A 93 29.77 34.66 6.22
C VAL A 93 31.11 34.28 5.59
N THR A 94 31.31 32.99 5.35
CA THR A 94 32.53 32.43 4.75
C THR A 94 32.30 32.16 3.26
N CYS A 95 33.25 32.61 2.45
CA CYS A 95 33.39 32.33 1.03
C CYS A 95 34.64 31.46 0.81
N GLN A 96 34.51 30.36 0.07
CA GLN A 96 35.63 29.50 -0.33
C GLN A 96 35.63 29.33 -1.84
N ILE A 97 36.76 29.63 -2.49
CA ILE A 97 36.92 29.73 -3.95
C ILE A 97 38.02 28.78 -4.40
N LYS A 98 37.72 27.83 -5.30
CA LYS A 98 38.70 26.94 -5.94
C LYS A 98 39.02 27.44 -7.36
N SER A 99 40.28 27.79 -7.60
CA SER A 99 40.77 28.40 -8.84
C SER A 99 42.04 27.68 -9.29
N GLY A 100 41.94 26.88 -10.36
CA GLY A 100 42.98 25.90 -10.71
C GLY A 100 43.25 24.92 -9.56
N LYS A 101 44.53 24.64 -9.27
CA LYS A 101 44.97 23.82 -8.12
C LYS A 101 44.88 24.55 -6.76
N LYS A 102 44.64 25.88 -6.71
CA LYS A 102 44.68 26.69 -5.47
C LYS A 102 43.28 26.98 -4.91
N THR A 103 43.16 26.99 -3.58
CA THR A 103 41.92 27.32 -2.86
C THR A 103 42.12 28.55 -1.99
N TYR A 104 41.14 29.47 -1.99
CA TYR A 104 41.15 30.70 -1.19
C TYR A 104 39.92 30.77 -0.29
N LYS A 105 40.09 31.19 0.97
CA LYS A 105 39.02 31.33 1.96
C LYS A 105 38.96 32.78 2.46
N PHE A 106 37.76 33.35 2.50
CA PHE A 106 37.51 34.74 2.90
C PHE A 106 36.30 34.83 3.82
N ASN A 107 36.36 35.71 4.82
CA ASN A 107 35.27 35.91 5.78
C ASN A 107 34.74 37.34 5.68
N CYS A 108 33.42 37.50 5.79
CA CYS A 108 32.78 38.78 6.07
C CYS A 108 32.10 38.72 7.45
N LYS A 109 32.47 39.64 8.35
CA LYS A 109 31.82 39.79 9.67
C LYS A 109 30.52 40.60 9.52
N VAL A 110 29.38 40.04 9.91
CA VAL A 110 28.06 40.68 9.78
C VAL A 110 27.50 40.96 11.18
N THR A 111 27.18 42.21 11.46
CA THR A 111 26.40 42.60 12.64
C THR A 111 24.98 42.97 12.18
N VAL A 112 23.97 42.39 12.78
CA VAL A 112 22.56 42.78 12.61
C VAL A 112 22.12 43.60 13.83
N LYS A 113 21.53 44.77 13.60
CA LYS A 113 20.85 45.59 14.60
C LYS A 113 19.33 45.34 14.59
N LYS A 114 18.63 45.72 15.67
CA LYS A 114 17.17 45.90 15.64
C LYS A 114 16.85 47.01 14.62
N ALA A 115 15.72 46.91 13.91
CA ALA A 115 15.26 48.03 13.08
C ALA A 115 14.90 49.22 13.98
N ALA A 116 15.09 50.44 13.48
CA ALA A 116 14.56 51.66 14.09
C ALA A 116 13.18 51.93 13.51
N ASN A 117 12.22 52.35 14.36
CA ASN A 117 10.94 52.86 13.89
C ASN A 117 11.12 54.27 13.29
N PRO A 118 10.49 54.58 12.16
CA PRO A 118 10.15 55.95 11.80
C PRO A 118 8.84 56.36 12.49
N SER A 119 8.88 57.50 13.18
CA SER A 119 7.73 58.23 13.80
C SER A 119 6.89 57.43 14.82
N GLU A 120 6.07 58.05 15.68
CA GLU A 120 5.73 59.49 15.85
C GLU A 120 6.19 60.04 17.22
N ALA A 121 6.10 61.36 17.37
CA ALA A 121 6.23 62.10 18.61
C ALA A 121 5.04 63.08 18.71
N ASP A 122 4.76 63.54 19.93
CA ASP A 122 3.64 64.43 20.28
C ASP A 122 2.25 63.73 20.10
N GLU A 123 1.19 64.05 20.86
CA GLU A 123 0.90 65.25 21.63
C GLU A 123 0.50 64.97 23.11
N VAL A 124 0.03 66.01 23.83
CA VAL A 124 -0.05 66.08 25.30
C VAL A 124 -1.49 66.28 25.79
N ASN A 125 -1.91 65.58 26.88
CA ASN A 125 -2.60 66.24 28.00
C ASN A 125 -2.73 65.43 29.31
N THR A 126 -2.82 66.18 30.39
CA THR A 126 -2.94 65.83 31.83
C THR A 126 -4.24 66.48 32.38
N PRO A 127 -4.65 66.46 33.69
CA PRO A 127 -4.15 65.73 34.89
C PRO A 127 -5.27 65.14 35.84
N ALA A 128 -4.83 64.49 36.95
CA ALA A 128 -5.47 64.49 38.31
C ALA A 128 -6.81 63.68 38.51
N VAL A 129 -7.31 63.24 39.71
CA VAL A 129 -6.89 63.07 41.14
C VAL A 129 -8.11 62.47 41.94
N PRO A 130 -8.03 61.82 43.14
CA PRO A 130 -7.02 60.99 43.83
C PRO A 130 -7.64 59.71 44.52
N SER A 131 -7.06 59.25 45.65
CA SER A 131 -7.62 58.41 46.75
C SER A 131 -7.79 56.89 46.52
N THR A 132 -7.55 55.99 47.49
CA THR A 132 -7.09 56.15 48.90
C THR A 132 -6.15 54.99 49.33
N GLU A 133 -5.60 55.07 50.55
CA GLU A 133 -4.51 54.25 51.10
C GLU A 133 -4.96 52.89 51.68
N THR A 134 -4.00 51.98 51.93
CA THR A 134 -3.73 51.44 53.28
C THR A 134 -2.34 50.77 53.35
N VAL A 135 -1.42 51.48 54.02
CA VAL A 135 -0.30 51.04 54.90
C VAL A 135 0.30 49.62 54.77
N ALA A 136 1.64 49.58 54.74
CA ALA A 136 2.47 48.44 55.13
C ALA A 136 3.52 48.86 56.20
N PRO A 137 4.12 47.91 56.93
CA PRO A 137 5.56 47.95 57.21
C PRO A 137 6.23 46.63 56.77
N SER A 138 7.37 46.56 56.08
CA SER A 138 8.56 47.43 55.99
C SER A 138 9.49 47.38 57.22
N VAL A 139 10.55 46.57 57.12
CA VAL A 139 11.88 46.92 57.66
C VAL A 139 12.96 46.40 56.69
N THR A 140 13.79 47.32 56.19
CA THR A 140 15.05 47.07 55.44
C THR A 140 16.24 47.36 56.41
N PRO A 141 17.53 47.66 56.07
CA PRO A 141 18.18 47.93 54.77
C PRO A 141 19.61 47.35 54.51
N SER A 142 20.07 47.49 53.26
CA SER A 142 21.45 47.85 52.83
C SER A 142 22.71 47.01 53.16
N ALA A 143 23.85 47.13 52.45
CA ALA A 143 24.12 47.48 51.03
C ALA A 143 25.63 47.36 50.65
N ALA A 144 25.93 46.85 49.44
CA ALA A 144 27.14 47.11 48.60
C ALA A 144 28.54 46.80 49.22
N VAL A 145 29.74 46.96 48.59
CA VAL A 145 30.22 47.55 47.31
C VAL A 145 31.37 46.71 46.69
N GLN A 146 31.49 46.70 45.34
CA GLN A 146 32.60 46.34 44.42
C GLN A 146 33.90 45.59 44.85
N SER A 147 34.15 44.44 44.20
CA SER A 147 35.33 44.09 43.35
C SER A 147 36.77 44.55 43.69
N THR A 148 37.72 43.59 43.77
CA THR A 148 38.93 43.52 42.88
C THR A 148 39.74 42.21 43.02
N SER A 149 40.71 42.01 42.10
CA SER A 149 41.76 40.95 42.06
C SER A 149 41.39 39.55 41.52
N GLN A 150 42.41 38.75 41.17
CA GLN A 150 42.37 37.63 40.21
C GLN A 150 43.46 36.56 40.54
N PRO A 151 43.70 35.53 39.70
CA PRO A 151 43.32 34.13 39.93
C PRO A 151 44.48 33.20 40.36
N ALA A 152 44.14 31.94 40.68
CA ALA A 152 45.05 30.80 40.60
C ALA A 152 44.32 29.56 40.03
N THR A 153 45.00 28.80 39.18
CA THR A 153 44.56 27.50 38.64
C THR A 153 45.79 26.63 38.41
N GLU A 154 45.81 25.38 38.87
CA GLU A 154 46.91 24.45 38.58
C GLU A 154 46.44 23.07 38.10
N LYS A 155 47.28 22.47 37.25
CA LYS A 155 47.23 21.10 36.71
C LYS A 155 48.60 20.76 36.11
N PRO A 156 49.18 19.61 36.44
CA PRO A 156 49.77 18.68 35.45
C PRO A 156 49.18 17.26 35.62
N GLN A 157 49.37 16.22 34.80
CA GLN A 157 50.19 15.90 33.61
C GLN A 157 49.47 14.72 32.86
N GLU A 158 49.75 14.16 31.66
CA GLU A 158 50.83 14.17 30.65
C GLU A 158 52.11 13.33 30.98
N THR A 159 52.65 12.40 30.18
CA THR A 159 52.33 11.86 28.82
C THR A 159 53.06 10.49 28.58
N VAL A 160 53.15 10.01 27.31
CA VAL A 160 54.18 9.10 26.70
C VAL A 160 53.75 7.65 26.34
N LYS A 161 54.18 7.18 25.14
CA LYS A 161 54.17 5.78 24.64
C LYS A 161 55.03 5.67 23.34
N PRO A 162 56.02 4.75 23.25
CA PRO A 162 56.00 3.75 22.15
C PRO A 162 56.71 2.40 22.44
N SER A 163 56.46 1.38 21.58
CA SER A 163 57.32 0.20 21.32
C SER A 163 57.50 -0.85 22.45
N GLU A 164 57.82 -2.15 22.21
CA GLU A 164 58.26 -2.90 21.01
C GLU A 164 57.51 -4.26 20.82
N THR A 165 57.89 -5.04 19.81
CA THR A 165 57.45 -6.42 19.52
C THR A 165 58.64 -7.37 19.45
N PRO A 166 58.52 -8.62 19.94
CA PRO A 166 59.14 -9.75 19.26
C PRO A 166 58.12 -10.87 18.93
N ALA A 167 58.42 -11.68 17.93
CA ALA A 167 57.59 -12.81 17.50
C ALA A 167 58.45 -14.05 17.23
N LEU A 168 57.97 -15.23 17.65
CA LEU A 168 58.48 -16.55 17.24
C LEU A 168 57.32 -17.56 17.12
N THR A 169 57.59 -18.65 16.41
CA THR A 169 56.71 -19.76 16.01
C THR A 169 57.55 -21.06 16.05
N PRO A 170 57.06 -22.28 15.70
CA PRO A 170 55.72 -22.90 15.78
C PRO A 170 55.78 -24.28 16.54
N SER A 171 54.76 -25.14 16.34
CA SER A 171 54.70 -26.58 16.73
C SER A 171 54.41 -26.88 18.22
N SER A 172 53.86 -28.05 18.61
CA SER A 172 53.58 -29.28 17.85
C SER A 172 52.25 -29.98 18.20
N GLU A 173 51.91 -30.98 17.40
CA GLU A 173 50.89 -32.04 17.63
C GLU A 173 51.28 -32.94 18.83
N PRO A 174 50.36 -33.78 19.37
CA PRO A 174 50.18 -35.12 18.77
C PRO A 174 48.73 -35.65 18.67
N ASP A 175 48.52 -36.54 17.70
CA ASP A 175 47.34 -37.41 17.52
C ASP A 175 47.41 -38.66 18.42
N ILE A 176 46.27 -39.08 18.98
CA ILE A 176 46.00 -40.47 19.41
C ILE A 176 44.51 -40.79 19.13
N THR A 177 44.27 -41.90 18.44
CA THR A 177 42.97 -42.37 17.93
C THR A 177 42.21 -43.30 18.92
N PRO A 178 40.93 -43.69 18.67
CA PRO A 178 39.96 -44.02 19.75
C PRO A 178 39.90 -45.50 20.20
N THR A 179 39.11 -45.79 21.23
CA THR A 179 38.83 -47.17 21.71
C THR A 179 37.39 -47.36 22.23
N THR A 180 36.60 -48.10 21.43
CA THR A 180 35.42 -48.96 21.70
C THR A 180 34.67 -48.93 23.06
N GLU A 181 33.34 -48.74 22.98
CA GLU A 181 32.22 -49.62 23.46
C GLU A 181 32.30 -50.48 24.75
N PRO A 182 31.15 -50.91 25.33
CA PRO A 182 29.87 -50.21 25.56
C PRO A 182 29.32 -50.46 27.00
N SER A 183 28.15 -49.89 27.36
CA SER A 183 27.40 -50.34 28.55
C SER A 183 25.88 -50.26 28.36
N LYS A 184 25.13 -51.04 29.15
CA LYS A 184 23.75 -51.48 28.86
C LYS A 184 22.66 -50.68 29.61
N ALA A 185 21.47 -50.66 29.01
CA ALA A 185 20.24 -50.15 29.62
C ALA A 185 19.64 -51.11 30.68
N PRO A 186 18.83 -50.61 31.62
CA PRO A 186 17.79 -51.36 32.32
C PRO A 186 16.44 -51.32 31.56
N VAL A 187 15.54 -52.26 31.86
CA VAL A 187 14.28 -52.51 31.13
C VAL A 187 13.05 -52.16 31.98
N THR A 188 11.93 -51.91 31.30
CA THR A 188 10.60 -51.53 31.79
C THR A 188 9.98 -52.48 32.83
N ALA A 189 9.09 -51.94 33.67
CA ALA A 189 8.09 -52.68 34.46
C ALA A 189 6.68 -52.10 34.23
N ALA A 190 5.63 -52.92 34.42
CA ALA A 190 4.26 -52.63 33.99
C ALA A 190 3.30 -52.20 35.13
N PRO A 191 2.17 -51.52 34.84
CA PRO A 191 1.23 -51.03 35.85
C PRO A 191 0.20 -52.07 36.32
N THR A 192 -0.35 -51.87 37.53
CA THR A 192 -1.39 -52.73 38.15
C THR A 192 -2.69 -51.93 38.43
N LYS A 193 -3.84 -52.60 38.56
CA LYS A 193 -5.20 -51.98 38.62
C LYS A 193 -5.67 -51.58 40.04
N ALA A 194 -6.70 -50.73 40.10
CA ALA A 194 -7.36 -50.16 41.29
C ALA A 194 -8.22 -51.15 42.12
N PRO A 195 -8.73 -50.77 43.32
CA PRO A 195 -10.12 -50.27 43.39
C PRO A 195 -10.53 -49.23 44.50
N VAL A 196 -11.40 -48.28 44.12
CA VAL A 196 -12.63 -47.71 44.78
C VAL A 196 -12.80 -47.66 46.33
N THR A 197 -13.12 -46.49 46.94
CA THR A 197 -14.40 -46.20 47.69
C THR A 197 -14.55 -44.81 48.40
N ALA A 198 -15.83 -44.48 48.66
CA ALA A 198 -16.56 -43.33 49.27
C ALA A 198 -16.22 -42.86 50.72
N ALA A 199 -16.83 -41.82 51.36
CA ALA A 199 -17.48 -40.54 50.94
C ALA A 199 -17.76 -39.56 52.17
N PRO A 200 -18.92 -38.90 52.47
CA PRO A 200 -18.93 -37.45 52.85
C PRO A 200 -19.84 -36.96 54.04
N THR A 201 -19.77 -35.65 54.41
CA THR A 201 -20.86 -34.81 55.02
C THR A 201 -20.47 -33.31 54.93
N LYS A 202 -21.26 -32.39 54.33
CA LYS A 202 -22.47 -31.63 54.79
C LYS A 202 -22.20 -30.53 55.85
N ALA A 203 -22.51 -29.23 55.67
CA ALA A 203 -23.74 -28.48 55.26
C ALA A 203 -24.50 -27.90 56.51
N PRO A 204 -25.38 -26.87 56.41
CA PRO A 204 -26.63 -26.84 55.62
C PRO A 204 -26.75 -25.63 54.64
N GLU A 205 -27.98 -25.13 54.39
CA GLU A 205 -28.36 -24.08 53.43
C GLU A 205 -28.76 -22.73 54.12
N THR A 206 -29.19 -21.63 53.45
CA THR A 206 -30.57 -21.31 52.96
C THR A 206 -30.64 -20.06 52.04
N ALA A 207 -31.62 -19.83 51.15
CA ALA A 207 -32.61 -20.71 50.49
C ALA A 207 -33.40 -20.02 49.34
N ALA A 208 -33.75 -20.80 48.29
CA ALA A 208 -34.95 -20.70 47.42
C ALA A 208 -35.10 -19.50 46.42
N PRO A 209 -35.98 -19.55 45.37
CA PRO A 209 -36.97 -20.61 45.04
C PRO A 209 -37.05 -21.12 43.56
N THR A 210 -37.38 -22.41 43.40
CA THR A 210 -38.27 -23.10 42.39
C THR A 210 -38.29 -22.77 40.87
N LYS A 211 -38.60 -23.70 39.93
CA LYS A 211 -38.51 -25.19 39.83
C LYS A 211 -38.82 -25.61 38.35
N ALA A 212 -38.39 -26.81 37.90
CA ALA A 212 -38.56 -27.32 36.52
C ALA A 212 -39.83 -28.20 36.30
N PRO A 213 -40.10 -28.64 35.05
CA PRO A 213 -40.04 -30.09 34.75
C PRO A 213 -39.31 -30.44 33.42
N VAL A 214 -39.33 -31.71 33.00
CA VAL A 214 -38.37 -32.32 32.05
C VAL A 214 -39.03 -33.28 31.04
N THR A 215 -38.58 -33.23 29.77
CA THR A 215 -38.70 -34.22 28.64
C THR A 215 -40.05 -34.87 28.26
N ALA A 216 -40.34 -34.83 26.95
CA ALA A 216 -41.03 -35.88 26.20
C ALA A 216 -40.36 -36.06 24.81
N ALA A 217 -40.66 -37.16 24.11
CA ALA A 217 -40.04 -37.54 22.82
C ALA A 217 -40.70 -36.82 21.60
N PRO A 218 -40.20 -36.96 20.35
CA PRO A 218 -40.44 -35.96 19.30
C PRO A 218 -41.84 -36.01 18.68
N THR A 219 -42.54 -34.88 18.72
CA THR A 219 -43.73 -34.60 17.92
C THR A 219 -43.31 -33.99 16.58
N LYS A 220 -44.15 -34.14 15.53
CA LYS A 220 -43.91 -33.60 14.17
C LYS A 220 -43.37 -32.16 14.16
N ALA A 221 -42.45 -31.88 13.24
CA ALA A 221 -42.09 -30.52 12.87
C ALA A 221 -43.33 -29.72 12.43
N PRO A 222 -43.40 -28.40 12.70
CA PRO A 222 -44.40 -27.53 12.09
C PRO A 222 -44.32 -27.64 10.56
N GLU A 223 -45.47 -27.65 9.90
CA GLU A 223 -45.51 -27.88 8.46
C GLU A 223 -44.82 -26.75 7.71
N THR A 224 -43.74 -27.09 7.00
CA THR A 224 -43.12 -26.20 6.03
C THR A 224 -44.15 -25.87 4.96
N ILE A 225 -44.59 -24.61 4.91
CA ILE A 225 -45.28 -24.07 3.74
C ILE A 225 -44.33 -24.29 2.57
N SER A 226 -44.68 -25.26 1.72
CA SER A 226 -43.81 -25.67 0.62
C SER A 226 -43.75 -24.54 -0.40
N PRO A 227 -42.59 -24.30 -1.05
CA PRO A 227 -42.52 -23.35 -2.16
C PRO A 227 -43.48 -23.80 -3.25
N SER A 228 -44.57 -23.04 -3.43
CA SER A 228 -45.65 -23.42 -4.33
C SER A 228 -45.17 -23.29 -5.78
N ALA A 229 -45.28 -24.40 -6.52
CA ALA A 229 -44.90 -24.56 -7.92
C ALA A 229 -43.45 -24.17 -8.29
N LYS A 230 -42.69 -25.18 -8.74
CA LYS A 230 -41.50 -24.97 -9.59
C LYS A 230 -41.87 -24.00 -10.73
N PRO A 231 -41.16 -22.87 -10.92
CA PRO A 231 -41.53 -21.89 -11.92
C PRO A 231 -41.52 -22.49 -13.33
N SER A 232 -42.51 -22.10 -14.13
CA SER A 232 -42.50 -22.30 -15.57
C SER A 232 -41.32 -21.55 -16.21
N LYS A 233 -40.95 -21.94 -17.44
CA LYS A 233 -40.00 -21.16 -18.25
C LYS A 233 -40.46 -19.69 -18.28
N GLY A 234 -39.58 -18.77 -17.88
CA GLY A 234 -39.77 -17.33 -18.06
C GLY A 234 -39.77 -16.46 -16.80
N ASN A 235 -39.90 -17.02 -15.58
CA ASN A 235 -39.76 -16.21 -14.36
C ASN A 235 -38.29 -15.93 -14.03
N LEU A 236 -37.98 -14.65 -13.78
CA LEU A 236 -36.66 -14.15 -13.39
C LEU A 236 -36.40 -14.18 -11.88
N ILE A 237 -37.44 -14.41 -11.07
CA ILE A 237 -37.37 -14.39 -9.60
C ILE A 237 -37.34 -15.82 -9.06
N GLU A 238 -36.15 -16.31 -8.75
CA GLU A 238 -35.94 -17.65 -8.16
C GLU A 238 -36.14 -17.65 -6.63
N ASP A 239 -35.84 -16.53 -5.96
CA ASP A 239 -36.02 -16.32 -4.52
C ASP A 239 -36.63 -14.93 -4.26
N SER A 240 -37.94 -14.89 -3.98
CA SER A 240 -38.68 -13.66 -3.72
C SER A 240 -38.33 -12.98 -2.39
N SER A 241 -37.63 -13.65 -1.47
CA SER A 241 -37.20 -13.03 -0.21
C SER A 241 -36.19 -11.89 -0.44
N GLN A 242 -35.35 -12.02 -1.48
CA GLN A 242 -34.39 -11.00 -1.91
C GLN A 242 -35.06 -9.79 -2.58
N TYR A 243 -36.30 -9.96 -3.06
CA TYR A 243 -37.11 -8.91 -3.71
C TYR A 243 -38.25 -8.42 -2.81
N THR A 244 -38.07 -8.53 -1.49
CA THR A 244 -38.88 -7.89 -0.46
C THR A 244 -38.17 -6.65 0.06
N ASN A 245 -38.88 -5.56 0.33
CA ASN A 245 -38.29 -4.38 0.97
C ASN A 245 -37.73 -4.72 2.36
N LYS A 246 -36.54 -4.21 2.68
CA LYS A 246 -35.84 -4.54 3.94
C LYS A 246 -36.49 -3.90 5.17
N GLU A 247 -36.90 -2.65 5.04
CA GLU A 247 -37.53 -1.85 6.10
C GLU A 247 -39.04 -1.73 5.86
N ALA A 248 -39.85 -1.81 6.93
CA ALA A 248 -41.29 -1.66 6.83
C ALA A 248 -41.66 -0.25 6.34
N TYR A 249 -42.61 -0.16 5.41
CA TYR A 249 -43.11 1.12 4.92
C TYR A 249 -43.93 1.84 6.00
N ILE A 250 -43.33 2.88 6.59
CA ILE A 250 -43.93 3.72 7.65
C ILE A 250 -44.90 4.79 7.10
N LYS A 251 -44.99 4.96 5.78
CA LYS A 251 -45.88 5.91 5.10
C LYS A 251 -46.23 5.40 3.69
N ALA A 252 -47.42 5.76 3.21
CA ALA A 252 -47.70 5.71 1.78
C ALA A 252 -46.70 6.58 1.00
N TRP A 253 -46.56 6.31 -0.29
CA TRP A 253 -45.62 6.97 -1.23
C TRP A 253 -44.14 6.69 -0.98
N SER A 254 -43.81 5.66 -0.17
CA SER A 254 -42.46 5.10 -0.06
C SER A 254 -42.30 3.89 -1.00
N GLY A 255 -41.08 3.48 -1.33
CA GLY A 255 -40.86 2.45 -2.37
C GLY A 255 -39.44 1.92 -2.47
N ASN A 256 -39.22 1.02 -3.42
CA ASN A 256 -37.92 0.42 -3.77
C ASN A 256 -37.75 0.34 -5.30
N VAL A 257 -36.51 0.11 -5.74
CA VAL A 257 -36.15 -0.02 -7.17
C VAL A 257 -35.31 -1.28 -7.36
N TYR A 258 -35.72 -2.15 -8.29
CA TYR A 258 -35.04 -3.40 -8.59
C TYR A 258 -34.49 -3.37 -10.03
N ASP A 259 -33.22 -3.72 -10.22
CA ASP A 259 -32.63 -3.90 -11.56
C ASP A 259 -33.12 -5.21 -12.16
N ILE A 260 -34.17 -5.13 -12.99
CA ILE A 260 -34.68 -6.27 -13.75
C ILE A 260 -34.02 -6.38 -15.14
N GLY A 261 -33.41 -5.30 -15.64
CA GLY A 261 -32.71 -5.29 -16.92
C GLY A 261 -31.54 -6.26 -16.91
N THR A 262 -30.74 -6.26 -15.83
CA THR A 262 -29.69 -7.26 -15.60
C THR A 262 -30.24 -8.70 -15.55
N LEU A 263 -31.48 -8.91 -15.07
CA LEU A 263 -32.09 -10.25 -15.02
C LEU A 263 -32.56 -10.71 -16.40
N ILE A 264 -33.20 -9.81 -17.18
CA ILE A 264 -33.65 -10.09 -18.55
C ILE A 264 -32.45 -10.40 -19.46
N VAL A 265 -31.38 -9.61 -19.36
CA VAL A 265 -30.14 -9.82 -20.14
C VAL A 265 -29.45 -11.13 -19.78
N ARG A 266 -29.53 -11.60 -18.52
CA ARG A 266 -29.03 -12.93 -18.11
C ARG A 266 -29.79 -14.09 -18.78
N GLN A 267 -31.06 -13.90 -19.15
CA GLN A 267 -31.81 -14.87 -19.96
C GLN A 267 -31.53 -14.75 -21.48
N GLY A 268 -30.55 -13.93 -21.88
CA GLY A 268 -30.16 -13.73 -23.28
C GLY A 268 -31.05 -12.77 -24.07
N ALA A 269 -32.03 -12.11 -23.43
CA ALA A 269 -32.94 -11.19 -24.10
C ALA A 269 -32.41 -9.75 -24.13
N LEU A 270 -32.54 -9.09 -25.28
CA LEU A 270 -32.15 -7.70 -25.48
C LEU A 270 -33.29 -6.76 -25.08
N LEU A 271 -33.00 -5.72 -24.29
CA LEU A 271 -34.02 -4.83 -23.72
C LEU A 271 -34.87 -4.10 -24.78
N HIS A 272 -34.30 -3.82 -25.96
CA HIS A 272 -35.00 -3.19 -27.08
C HIS A 272 -35.93 -4.14 -27.87
N ASN A 273 -35.84 -5.45 -27.65
CA ASN A 273 -36.75 -6.45 -28.24
C ASN A 273 -37.96 -6.77 -27.33
N LEU A 274 -38.09 -6.08 -26.19
CA LEU A 274 -39.16 -6.32 -25.22
C LEU A 274 -40.47 -5.64 -25.67
N LYS A 275 -41.59 -6.36 -25.54
CA LYS A 275 -42.94 -5.81 -25.70
C LYS A 275 -43.59 -5.48 -24.36
N SER A 276 -43.43 -6.36 -23.38
CA SER A 276 -43.94 -6.16 -22.01
C SER A 276 -43.15 -6.96 -20.98
N VAL A 277 -43.21 -6.48 -19.74
CA VAL A 277 -42.77 -7.16 -18.53
C VAL A 277 -43.99 -7.41 -17.66
N THR A 278 -44.29 -8.66 -17.31
CA THR A 278 -45.39 -8.99 -16.39
C THR A 278 -44.82 -9.23 -15.00
N VAL A 279 -45.39 -8.56 -14.01
CA VAL A 279 -44.92 -8.59 -12.62
C VAL A 279 -46.03 -9.11 -11.71
N VAL A 280 -45.70 -10.01 -10.78
CA VAL A 280 -46.58 -10.38 -9.65
C VAL A 280 -45.94 -9.90 -8.35
N VAL A 281 -46.74 -9.33 -7.47
CA VAL A 281 -46.33 -8.92 -6.12
C VAL A 281 -47.28 -9.47 -5.07
N GLU A 282 -46.77 -9.69 -3.87
CA GLU A 282 -47.58 -9.87 -2.66
C GLU A 282 -47.48 -8.63 -1.79
N LEU A 283 -48.63 -8.20 -1.25
CA LEU A 283 -48.73 -7.15 -0.25
C LEU A 283 -48.74 -7.81 1.13
N LEU A 284 -48.00 -7.25 2.09
CA LEU A 284 -47.69 -7.92 3.35
C LEU A 284 -47.95 -7.01 4.57
N ASP A 285 -48.49 -7.59 5.63
CA ASP A 285 -48.74 -6.91 6.91
C ASP A 285 -47.44 -6.65 7.73
N ALA A 286 -47.58 -6.10 8.93
CA ALA A 286 -46.46 -5.85 9.84
C ALA A 286 -45.72 -7.12 10.29
N ASN A 287 -46.38 -8.28 10.24
CA ASN A 287 -45.84 -9.59 10.62
C ASN A 287 -45.31 -10.39 9.41
N LYS A 288 -45.44 -9.84 8.19
CA LYS A 288 -45.15 -10.47 6.88
C LYS A 288 -46.12 -11.58 6.47
N ASN A 289 -47.37 -11.54 6.94
CA ASN A 289 -48.48 -12.31 6.38
C ASN A 289 -48.95 -11.68 5.06
N VAL A 290 -49.38 -12.49 4.09
CA VAL A 290 -49.96 -12.00 2.83
C VAL A 290 -51.34 -11.38 3.09
N MET A 291 -51.54 -10.18 2.58
CA MET A 291 -52.81 -9.47 2.56
C MET A 291 -53.56 -9.84 1.28
N GLU A 292 -54.46 -10.81 1.35
CA GLU A 292 -55.28 -11.24 0.20
C GLU A 292 -56.28 -10.15 -0.22
N ASP A 293 -56.61 -10.12 -1.51
CA ASP A 293 -57.53 -9.19 -2.21
C ASP A 293 -57.28 -7.68 -2.10
N GLN A 294 -56.45 -7.23 -1.16
CA GLN A 294 -56.11 -5.83 -0.92
C GLN A 294 -55.30 -5.25 -2.09
N SER A 295 -55.49 -3.97 -2.39
CA SER A 295 -54.60 -3.19 -3.25
C SER A 295 -53.79 -2.17 -2.45
N GLY A 296 -52.62 -1.83 -2.96
CA GLY A 296 -51.68 -0.99 -2.23
C GLY A 296 -50.31 -0.81 -2.85
N ALA A 297 -50.05 -1.37 -4.03
CA ALA A 297 -48.84 -1.11 -4.80
C ALA A 297 -49.16 -0.34 -6.09
N SER A 298 -48.15 0.36 -6.59
CA SER A 298 -48.06 0.87 -7.95
C SER A 298 -46.68 0.52 -8.52
N LEU A 299 -46.67 0.07 -9.78
CA LEU A 299 -45.50 -0.42 -10.52
C LEU A 299 -45.41 0.36 -11.84
N LYS A 300 -44.21 0.63 -12.39
CA LYS A 300 -44.12 1.44 -13.64
C LYS A 300 -42.93 1.27 -14.59
N LEU A 301 -41.94 0.44 -14.25
CA LEU A 301 -40.60 0.45 -14.88
C LEU A 301 -39.87 1.83 -14.73
N SER A 302 -38.59 1.92 -15.12
CA SER A 302 -37.87 3.17 -15.43
C SER A 302 -36.51 2.89 -16.06
N THR A 303 -35.91 3.87 -16.73
CA THR A 303 -34.49 3.87 -17.11
C THR A 303 -33.58 4.47 -16.02
N LYS A 304 -34.15 5.01 -14.92
CA LYS A 304 -33.42 5.72 -13.86
C LYS A 304 -33.91 5.30 -12.47
N THR A 305 -32.98 5.09 -11.54
CA THR A 305 -33.28 4.77 -10.13
C THR A 305 -33.84 5.96 -9.31
N THR A 306 -33.76 7.17 -9.85
CA THR A 306 -34.24 8.41 -9.21
C THR A 306 -35.59 8.89 -9.74
N ASP A 307 -36.22 8.14 -10.65
CA ASP A 307 -37.46 8.54 -11.30
C ASP A 307 -38.69 8.04 -10.50
N TRP A 308 -39.26 8.93 -9.69
CA TRP A 308 -40.39 8.65 -8.78
C TRP A 308 -41.71 9.31 -9.20
N ALA A 309 -41.80 9.87 -10.41
CA ALA A 309 -43.00 10.52 -10.94
C ALA A 309 -43.77 9.60 -11.92
N GLY A 310 -44.98 10.02 -12.32
CA GLY A 310 -45.66 9.43 -13.48
C GLY A 310 -46.24 8.02 -13.31
N PHE A 311 -46.52 7.58 -12.08
CA PHE A 311 -47.36 6.40 -11.87
C PHE A 311 -48.80 6.71 -12.35
N VAL A 312 -49.26 6.02 -13.40
CA VAL A 312 -50.55 6.30 -14.03
C VAL A 312 -51.72 5.82 -13.18
N ASP A 313 -51.60 4.63 -12.58
CA ASP A 313 -52.61 4.04 -11.71
C ASP A 313 -52.12 3.87 -10.27
N ILE A 314 -52.67 4.72 -9.40
CA ILE A 314 -52.41 4.76 -7.96
C ILE A 314 -53.32 3.72 -7.27
N ASN A 315 -52.74 2.81 -6.49
CA ASN A 315 -53.45 1.71 -5.80
C ASN A 315 -54.12 0.66 -6.71
N ALA A 316 -53.72 0.50 -7.97
CA ALA A 316 -54.30 -0.53 -8.84
C ALA A 316 -53.73 -1.95 -8.61
N VAL A 317 -52.48 -2.10 -8.14
CA VAL A 317 -51.87 -3.43 -8.02
C VAL A 317 -52.32 -4.12 -6.74
N LYS A 318 -52.95 -5.28 -6.93
CA LYS A 318 -53.41 -6.22 -5.90
C LYS A 318 -52.37 -7.29 -5.58
N SER A 319 -52.44 -7.81 -4.36
CA SER A 319 -51.67 -8.99 -3.95
C SER A 319 -52.00 -10.20 -4.82
N GLY A 320 -50.99 -10.90 -5.34
CA GLY A 320 -51.13 -12.12 -6.13
C GLY A 320 -51.56 -11.95 -7.60
N GLN A 321 -51.83 -10.73 -8.08
CA GLN A 321 -52.28 -10.51 -9.47
C GLN A 321 -51.15 -10.10 -10.43
N GLU A 322 -51.26 -10.56 -11.67
CA GLU A 322 -50.35 -10.18 -12.76
C GLU A 322 -50.57 -8.73 -13.21
N SER A 323 -49.48 -7.95 -13.22
CA SER A 323 -49.43 -6.56 -13.68
C SER A 323 -48.56 -6.46 -14.93
N VAL A 324 -49.18 -6.26 -16.09
CA VAL A 324 -48.50 -6.19 -17.39
C VAL A 324 -48.02 -4.76 -17.68
N LEU A 325 -46.72 -4.54 -17.57
CA LEU A 325 -46.06 -3.26 -17.86
C LEU A 325 -45.54 -3.26 -19.30
N LYS A 326 -46.15 -2.44 -20.16
CA LYS A 326 -45.78 -2.36 -21.57
C LYS A 326 -44.55 -1.49 -21.83
N MET A 327 -43.77 -1.86 -22.85
CA MET A 327 -42.60 -1.09 -23.31
C MET A 327 -42.96 0.07 -24.26
N GLU A 328 -44.24 0.22 -24.64
CA GLU A 328 -44.75 1.26 -25.56
C GLU A 328 -44.45 2.72 -25.09
N ALA A 329 -44.11 2.92 -23.81
CA ALA A 329 -43.72 4.20 -23.23
C ALA A 329 -42.19 4.34 -22.97
N TYR A 330 -41.38 3.36 -23.38
CA TYR A 330 -39.94 3.31 -23.14
C TYR A 330 -39.12 3.64 -24.39
N PRO A 331 -38.00 4.39 -24.26
CA PRO A 331 -37.17 4.73 -25.40
C PRO A 331 -36.43 3.49 -25.92
N GLU A 332 -36.46 3.28 -27.24
CA GLU A 332 -35.90 2.11 -27.93
C GLU A 332 -34.38 1.89 -27.70
N ALA A 333 -33.66 2.92 -27.22
CA ALA A 333 -32.23 2.90 -26.92
C ALA A 333 -31.93 2.87 -25.39
N ALA A 334 -32.75 2.21 -24.59
CA ALA A 334 -32.57 2.10 -23.15
C ALA A 334 -31.50 1.04 -22.75
N ASP A 335 -30.28 1.49 -22.44
CA ASP A 335 -29.18 0.66 -21.93
C ASP A 335 -29.45 0.05 -20.52
N ALA A 336 -30.54 0.44 -19.82
CA ALA A 336 -30.92 -0.09 -18.50
C ALA A 336 -32.44 -0.06 -18.26
N LEU A 337 -32.96 -1.02 -17.49
CA LEU A 337 -34.37 -1.14 -17.13
C LEU A 337 -34.56 -1.55 -15.66
N TYR A 338 -35.29 -0.75 -14.89
CA TYR A 338 -35.52 -0.94 -13.47
C TYR A 338 -37.02 -1.09 -13.16
N LEU A 339 -37.42 -2.03 -12.32
CA LEU A 339 -38.76 -2.07 -11.75
C LEU A 339 -38.81 -1.12 -10.54
N VAL A 340 -39.42 0.04 -10.72
CA VAL A 340 -39.79 0.93 -9.61
C VAL A 340 -41.09 0.42 -8.99
N VAL A 341 -41.06 0.18 -7.67
CA VAL A 341 -42.19 -0.30 -6.86
C VAL A 341 -42.49 0.75 -5.80
N GLN A 342 -43.72 1.29 -5.79
CA GLN A 342 -44.17 2.23 -4.78
C GLN A 342 -45.32 1.63 -3.97
N ASN A 343 -45.23 1.74 -2.64
CA ASN A 343 -46.35 1.51 -1.75
C ASN A 343 -47.28 2.74 -1.77
N ALA A 344 -48.55 2.53 -2.07
CA ALA A 344 -49.58 3.56 -2.11
C ALA A 344 -50.62 3.42 -0.97
N ASN A 345 -50.52 2.40 -0.11
CA ASN A 345 -51.41 2.15 1.03
C ASN A 345 -50.62 2.08 2.37
N THR A 346 -51.02 2.87 3.36
CA THR A 346 -50.38 2.88 4.69
C THR A 346 -50.51 1.59 5.50
N GLU A 347 -51.43 0.70 5.16
CA GLU A 347 -51.62 -0.58 5.85
C GLU A 347 -50.56 -1.60 5.44
N VAL A 348 -50.21 -1.62 4.15
CA VAL A 348 -49.18 -2.48 3.57
C VAL A 348 -47.81 -2.07 4.13
N LYS A 349 -47.12 -3.01 4.80
CA LYS A 349 -45.81 -2.76 5.42
C LYS A 349 -44.66 -3.31 4.58
N TYR A 350 -44.89 -4.42 3.88
CA TYR A 350 -43.93 -4.93 2.92
C TYR A 350 -44.61 -5.24 1.58
N ILE A 351 -43.83 -5.14 0.50
CA ILE A 351 -44.20 -5.57 -0.86
C ILE A 351 -43.08 -6.51 -1.29
N ARG A 352 -43.46 -7.74 -1.65
CA ARG A 352 -42.56 -8.78 -2.15
C ARG A 352 -42.84 -9.00 -3.63
N VAL A 353 -41.84 -8.83 -4.49
CA VAL A 353 -41.97 -9.22 -5.91
C VAL A 353 -41.76 -10.73 -6.00
N THR A 354 -42.76 -11.46 -6.49
CA THR A 354 -42.75 -12.94 -6.54
C THR A 354 -42.49 -13.48 -7.94
N SER A 355 -42.88 -12.75 -8.97
CA SER A 355 -42.64 -13.10 -10.36
C SER A 355 -42.31 -11.87 -11.18
N VAL A 356 -41.34 -12.01 -12.09
CA VAL A 356 -41.12 -11.09 -13.20
C VAL A 356 -40.88 -11.94 -14.44
N THR A 357 -41.78 -11.88 -15.41
CA THR A 357 -41.65 -12.50 -16.73
C THR A 357 -41.63 -11.41 -17.80
N PHE A 358 -41.26 -11.76 -19.04
CA PHE A 358 -41.18 -10.81 -20.14
C PHE A 358 -41.55 -11.46 -21.47
N VAL A 359 -41.92 -10.64 -22.46
CA VAL A 359 -42.28 -11.08 -23.83
C VAL A 359 -41.42 -10.32 -24.84
N THR A 360 -40.89 -11.04 -25.83
CA THR A 360 -40.09 -10.45 -26.93
C THR A 360 -40.77 -10.55 -28.31
N ASP A 361 -40.37 -9.67 -29.23
CA ASP A 361 -40.82 -9.67 -30.63
C ASP A 361 -40.74 -11.04 -31.35
N SER A 362 -39.75 -11.88 -31.02
CA SER A 362 -39.56 -13.18 -31.67
C SER A 362 -40.57 -14.26 -31.27
N GLU A 363 -41.26 -14.13 -30.13
CA GLU A 363 -42.19 -15.16 -29.64
C GLU A 363 -43.63 -14.94 -30.14
N ALA A 364 -43.96 -13.72 -30.59
CA ALA A 364 -45.29 -13.34 -31.07
C ALA A 364 -45.69 -13.95 -32.45
N SER A 365 -44.81 -14.75 -33.07
CA SER A 365 -44.99 -15.28 -34.44
C SER A 365 -45.17 -16.82 -34.51
N ALA A 366 -45.12 -17.52 -33.38
CA ALA A 366 -45.01 -18.99 -33.32
C ALA A 366 -46.31 -19.80 -33.59
N THR A 367 -47.20 -19.32 -34.47
CA THR A 367 -48.47 -19.98 -34.83
C THR A 367 -48.78 -19.98 -36.34
N ALA A 368 -47.77 -20.29 -37.18
CA ALA A 368 -47.96 -20.58 -38.60
C ALA A 368 -47.13 -21.80 -39.04
N THR A 369 -47.78 -22.77 -39.69
CA THR A 369 -47.13 -24.04 -40.12
C THR A 369 -46.42 -23.84 -41.47
N PRO A 370 -45.18 -24.32 -41.67
CA PRO A 370 -44.43 -24.10 -42.91
C PRO A 370 -44.78 -25.10 -44.01
N THR A 371 -45.08 -24.60 -45.22
CA THR A 371 -45.20 -25.40 -46.45
C THR A 371 -44.76 -24.58 -47.67
N GLY A 372 -43.90 -25.11 -48.55
CA GLY A 372 -43.70 -24.57 -49.91
C GLY A 372 -42.27 -24.24 -50.34
N THR A 373 -41.58 -25.25 -50.88
CA THR A 373 -40.67 -25.27 -52.05
C THR A 373 -40.13 -23.94 -52.66
N PRO A 374 -38.81 -23.82 -52.98
CA PRO A 374 -38.18 -22.59 -53.47
C PRO A 374 -38.28 -22.37 -55.00
N ALA A 375 -38.22 -21.11 -55.45
CA ALA A 375 -38.03 -20.72 -56.85
C ALA A 375 -37.48 -19.29 -57.05
N ALA A 376 -36.92 -19.07 -58.25
CA ALA A 376 -36.70 -17.79 -58.95
C ALA A 376 -35.74 -16.73 -58.36
N THR A 377 -34.57 -16.63 -59.01
CA THR A 377 -33.66 -15.47 -59.00
C THR A 377 -34.31 -14.16 -59.48
N VAL A 378 -34.00 -13.03 -58.82
CA VAL A 378 -34.18 -11.67 -59.35
C VAL A 378 -32.90 -10.86 -59.11
N LYS A 379 -32.50 -10.01 -60.06
CA LYS A 379 -31.24 -9.25 -60.06
C LYS A 379 -31.48 -7.72 -60.15
N PRO A 380 -31.07 -6.94 -59.13
CA PRO A 380 -30.64 -5.54 -59.29
C PRO A 380 -29.11 -5.53 -59.48
N SER A 381 -28.53 -4.95 -60.55
CA SER A 381 -28.50 -3.53 -60.92
C SER A 381 -27.45 -2.75 -60.13
N ASN A 382 -26.29 -2.51 -60.75
CA ASN A 382 -25.17 -1.77 -60.15
C ASN A 382 -25.39 -0.26 -60.26
N THR A 383 -25.36 0.46 -59.13
CA THR A 383 -24.82 1.83 -58.99
C THR A 383 -24.35 1.99 -57.53
N PRO A 384 -23.12 2.45 -57.25
CA PRO A 384 -22.57 2.43 -55.89
C PRO A 384 -23.00 3.63 -55.05
N ALA A 385 -23.54 3.37 -53.84
CA ALA A 385 -23.66 4.35 -52.77
C ALA A 385 -22.77 3.90 -51.60
N ALA A 386 -21.70 4.64 -51.31
CA ALA A 386 -20.71 4.27 -50.29
C ALA A 386 -21.29 4.45 -48.87
N THR A 387 -21.90 3.39 -48.34
CA THR A 387 -22.34 3.32 -46.94
C THR A 387 -21.30 2.58 -46.11
N VAL A 388 -20.57 3.32 -45.28
CA VAL A 388 -19.62 2.75 -44.31
C VAL A 388 -20.44 2.03 -43.22
N LYS A 389 -20.35 0.70 -43.18
CA LYS A 389 -20.93 -0.10 -42.10
C LYS A 389 -20.17 0.19 -40.79
N PRO A 390 -20.84 0.58 -39.69
CA PRO A 390 -20.19 0.68 -38.39
C PRO A 390 -19.64 -0.68 -37.96
N SER A 391 -18.39 -0.71 -37.52
CA SER A 391 -17.78 -1.89 -36.90
C SER A 391 -18.17 -1.92 -35.42
N ASN A 392 -19.19 -2.71 -35.07
CA ASN A 392 -19.63 -2.89 -33.67
C ASN A 392 -18.66 -3.76 -32.83
N THR A 393 -17.38 -3.76 -33.17
CA THR A 393 -16.28 -4.25 -32.34
C THR A 393 -15.41 -3.05 -32.00
N PRO A 394 -15.30 -2.65 -30.72
CA PRO A 394 -14.36 -1.63 -30.29
C PRO A 394 -12.95 -1.93 -30.79
N ALA A 395 -12.23 -0.90 -31.21
CA ALA A 395 -10.83 -1.07 -31.58
C ALA A 395 -10.03 -1.46 -30.32
N ALA A 396 -9.30 -2.58 -30.36
CA ALA A 396 -8.47 -3.01 -29.22
C ALA A 396 -7.42 -1.95 -28.81
N LYS A 397 -7.04 -1.05 -29.74
CA LYS A 397 -6.15 0.10 -29.51
C LYS A 397 -6.55 1.27 -30.42
N LEU A 398 -6.64 2.48 -29.87
CA LEU A 398 -7.00 3.70 -30.60
C LEU A 398 -6.15 4.89 -30.12
N ASP A 399 -5.29 5.43 -31.00
CA ASP A 399 -4.62 6.72 -30.74
C ASP A 399 -5.64 7.85 -30.88
N LEU A 400 -5.73 8.76 -29.91
CA LEU A 400 -6.63 9.92 -29.95
C LEU A 400 -6.17 10.97 -30.97
N GLY A 401 -4.92 10.93 -31.43
CA GLY A 401 -4.36 11.85 -32.43
C GLY A 401 -4.22 13.25 -31.87
N ILE A 402 -3.60 13.38 -30.69
CA ILE A 402 -3.51 14.66 -29.98
C ILE A 402 -2.64 15.68 -30.72
N ASP A 403 -3.13 16.91 -30.79
CA ASP A 403 -2.32 18.06 -31.22
C ASP A 403 -1.41 18.46 -30.06
N SER A 404 -0.15 18.03 -30.11
CA SER A 404 0.82 18.26 -29.03
C SER A 404 1.16 19.75 -28.80
N ALA A 405 0.88 20.65 -29.76
CA ALA A 405 0.99 22.09 -29.55
C ALA A 405 -0.16 22.62 -28.67
N LYS A 406 -1.37 22.06 -28.81
CA LYS A 406 -2.51 22.32 -27.90
C LYS A 406 -2.41 21.54 -26.59
N PHE A 407 -1.80 20.36 -26.61
CA PHE A 407 -1.52 19.50 -25.45
C PHE A 407 -0.16 19.81 -24.77
N THR A 408 0.34 21.04 -24.94
CA THR A 408 1.37 21.63 -24.07
C THR A 408 0.70 22.51 -23.02
N ASN A 409 1.13 22.48 -21.76
CA ASN A 409 0.56 23.35 -20.72
C ASN A 409 0.86 24.83 -21.00
N SER A 410 -0.06 25.73 -20.64
CA SER A 410 0.04 27.17 -20.94
C SER A 410 1.22 27.85 -20.23
N ASP A 411 1.39 27.56 -18.94
CA ASP A 411 2.20 28.34 -18.02
C ASP A 411 3.43 27.58 -17.51
N ALA A 412 4.59 28.23 -17.55
CA ALA A 412 5.84 27.65 -17.06
C ALA A 412 5.82 27.46 -15.53
N TYR A 413 6.27 26.31 -15.03
CA TYR A 413 6.25 26.01 -13.59
C TYR A 413 6.94 27.09 -12.71
N THR A 414 6.09 27.83 -11.98
CA THR A 414 6.45 28.98 -11.13
C THR A 414 6.75 28.64 -9.67
N LYS A 415 6.45 27.39 -9.24
CA LYS A 415 6.38 26.91 -7.85
C LYS A 415 5.12 27.28 -7.06
N ALA A 416 4.14 27.91 -7.69
CA ALA A 416 2.75 27.64 -7.31
C ALA A 416 2.36 26.24 -7.83
N TRP A 417 1.31 25.63 -7.28
CA TRP A 417 0.72 24.44 -7.88
C TRP A 417 0.07 24.83 -9.21
N SER A 418 0.60 24.29 -10.32
CA SER A 418 0.17 24.60 -11.68
C SER A 418 0.18 23.35 -12.55
N GLY A 419 -0.81 23.21 -13.42
CA GLY A 419 -0.97 22.09 -14.33
C GLY A 419 -1.96 22.42 -15.44
N THR A 420 -2.44 21.42 -16.18
CA THR A 420 -3.46 21.59 -17.23
C THR A 420 -4.38 20.37 -17.28
N VAL A 421 -5.63 20.61 -17.66
CA VAL A 421 -6.66 19.58 -17.83
C VAL A 421 -7.06 19.53 -19.31
N TYR A 422 -7.06 18.34 -19.89
CA TYR A 422 -7.42 18.10 -21.29
C TYR A 422 -8.65 17.18 -21.39
N ASN A 423 -9.64 17.56 -22.21
CA ASN A 423 -10.83 16.76 -22.44
C ASN A 423 -10.54 15.63 -23.45
N MET A 424 -10.46 14.38 -22.97
CA MET A 424 -10.26 13.19 -23.80
C MET A 424 -11.59 12.57 -24.22
N GLY A 425 -12.63 12.67 -23.38
CA GLY A 425 -13.96 12.15 -23.67
C GLY A 425 -14.60 12.78 -24.92
N GLU A 426 -14.40 14.08 -25.14
CA GLU A 426 -14.79 14.75 -26.39
C GLU A 426 -14.02 14.22 -27.61
N MET A 427 -12.74 13.86 -27.46
CA MET A 427 -11.93 13.28 -28.55
C MET A 427 -12.36 11.85 -28.89
N LEU A 428 -12.68 11.04 -27.86
CA LEU A 428 -13.26 9.70 -28.01
C LEU A 428 -14.60 9.77 -28.74
N THR A 429 -15.51 10.63 -28.27
CA THR A 429 -16.84 10.83 -28.84
C THR A 429 -16.76 11.29 -30.30
N LYS A 430 -15.84 12.21 -30.62
CA LYS A 430 -15.57 12.65 -32.02
C LYS A 430 -15.03 11.56 -32.94
N LYS A 431 -14.47 10.48 -32.39
CA LYS A 431 -14.04 9.29 -33.14
C LYS A 431 -15.10 8.17 -33.17
N GLY A 432 -16.26 8.38 -32.53
CA GLY A 432 -17.37 7.43 -32.50
C GLY A 432 -17.36 6.44 -31.35
N TYR A 433 -16.53 6.64 -30.32
CA TYR A 433 -16.38 5.73 -29.19
C TYR A 433 -16.82 6.36 -27.86
N LYS A 434 -17.35 5.54 -26.94
CA LYS A 434 -17.60 5.87 -25.53
C LYS A 434 -16.34 5.60 -24.69
N VAL A 435 -16.25 6.17 -23.48
CA VAL A 435 -15.18 5.85 -22.51
C VAL A 435 -15.23 4.38 -22.08
N SER A 436 -16.42 3.79 -22.01
CA SER A 436 -16.66 2.36 -21.71
C SER A 436 -16.12 1.38 -22.75
N ASP A 437 -15.72 1.87 -23.93
CA ASP A 437 -15.26 1.02 -25.02
C ASP A 437 -13.76 0.68 -24.87
N PHE A 438 -13.13 1.13 -23.78
CA PHE A 438 -11.72 0.98 -23.43
C PHE A 438 -11.53 0.73 -21.93
N THR A 439 -10.38 0.18 -21.56
CA THR A 439 -10.03 -0.25 -20.19
C THR A 439 -8.82 0.50 -19.65
N ASP A 440 -7.91 0.94 -20.53
CA ASP A 440 -6.66 1.59 -20.16
C ASP A 440 -6.38 2.79 -21.06
N VAL A 441 -5.61 3.75 -20.53
CA VAL A 441 -5.09 4.93 -21.25
C VAL A 441 -3.58 4.92 -21.16
N LYS A 442 -2.90 4.64 -22.27
CA LYS A 442 -1.45 4.81 -22.44
C LYS A 442 -1.14 6.23 -22.86
N ILE A 443 -0.14 6.83 -22.24
CA ILE A 443 0.22 8.24 -22.46
C ILE A 443 1.74 8.37 -22.54
N THR A 444 2.22 9.23 -23.43
CA THR A 444 3.63 9.66 -23.48
C THR A 444 3.71 11.18 -23.39
N VAL A 445 4.70 11.69 -22.65
CA VAL A 445 4.95 13.14 -22.49
C VAL A 445 6.40 13.50 -22.78
N GLU A 446 6.60 14.69 -23.35
CA GLU A 446 7.86 15.43 -23.30
C GLU A 446 7.86 16.37 -22.10
N LEU A 447 8.95 16.34 -21.33
CA LEU A 447 9.22 17.30 -20.26
C LEU A 447 10.16 18.37 -20.81
N LEU A 448 9.79 19.65 -20.72
CA LEU A 448 10.49 20.73 -21.41
C LEU A 448 11.10 21.75 -20.44
N ASP A 449 12.23 22.35 -20.83
CA ASP A 449 12.89 23.43 -20.09
C ASP A 449 12.22 24.81 -20.30
N ALA A 450 12.85 25.87 -19.77
CA ALA A 450 12.33 27.25 -19.87
C ALA A 450 12.32 27.80 -21.31
N ASP A 451 13.20 27.28 -22.17
CA ASP A 451 13.36 27.65 -23.58
C ASP A 451 12.60 26.66 -24.51
N LYS A 452 11.82 25.74 -23.92
CA LYS A 452 11.01 24.67 -24.54
C LYS A 452 11.79 23.53 -25.21
N ASN A 453 13.06 23.31 -24.83
CA ASN A 453 13.82 22.12 -25.24
C ASN A 453 13.43 20.89 -24.41
N VAL A 454 13.48 19.70 -24.99
CA VAL A 454 13.20 18.42 -24.30
C VAL A 454 14.29 18.09 -23.28
N ILE A 455 13.88 17.66 -22.09
CA ILE A 455 14.75 17.21 -20.99
C ILE A 455 14.71 15.68 -20.91
N GLU A 456 15.67 15.03 -21.56
CA GLU A 456 15.79 13.57 -21.55
C GLU A 456 16.06 12.98 -20.15
N ASN A 457 15.72 11.68 -19.98
CA ASN A 457 16.08 10.85 -18.82
C ASN A 457 15.71 11.43 -17.44
N THR A 458 14.77 12.38 -17.42
CA THR A 458 14.37 13.14 -16.24
C THR A 458 12.90 12.82 -15.91
N GLY A 459 12.60 12.63 -14.63
CA GLY A 459 11.24 12.58 -14.11
C GLY A 459 10.78 13.95 -13.60
N GLY A 460 9.52 14.31 -13.86
CA GLY A 460 9.03 15.62 -13.39
C GLY A 460 7.63 16.04 -13.84
N ALA A 461 6.85 15.15 -14.43
CA ALA A 461 5.40 15.28 -14.48
C ALA A 461 4.74 14.37 -13.41
N SER A 462 3.54 14.74 -12.99
CA SER A 462 2.56 13.86 -12.35
C SER A 462 1.26 13.99 -13.10
N VAL A 463 0.50 12.91 -13.21
CA VAL A 463 -0.61 12.79 -14.13
C VAL A 463 -1.70 11.90 -13.54
N LYS A 464 -2.95 12.16 -13.90
CA LYS A 464 -4.10 11.34 -13.52
C LYS A 464 -5.25 11.46 -14.51
N LEU A 465 -6.19 10.52 -14.42
CA LEU A 465 -7.51 10.63 -15.03
C LEU A 465 -8.48 11.35 -14.08
N ALA A 466 -9.48 12.03 -14.64
CA ALA A 466 -10.51 12.74 -13.89
C ALA A 466 -11.88 12.62 -14.57
N ALA A 467 -12.94 12.47 -13.77
CA ALA A 467 -14.33 12.38 -14.26
C ALA A 467 -14.99 13.75 -14.50
N ASN A 468 -14.31 14.86 -14.14
CA ASN A 468 -14.75 16.22 -14.41
C ASN A 468 -13.54 17.17 -14.47
N SER A 469 -13.71 18.33 -15.11
CA SER A 469 -12.63 19.31 -15.32
C SER A 469 -12.18 20.09 -14.07
N SER A 470 -12.87 19.91 -12.93
CA SER A 470 -12.57 20.58 -11.66
C SER A 470 -11.82 19.69 -10.66
N ASP A 471 -11.57 18.43 -10.99
CA ASP A 471 -10.87 17.49 -10.11
C ASP A 471 -9.33 17.64 -10.21
N TRP A 472 -8.80 18.65 -9.52
CA TRP A 472 -7.38 18.96 -9.41
C TRP A 472 -6.66 18.31 -8.22
N ALA A 473 -7.36 17.53 -7.40
CA ALA A 473 -6.84 17.00 -6.13
C ALA A 473 -6.29 15.58 -6.26
N GLY A 474 -5.15 15.30 -5.61
CA GLY A 474 -4.61 13.94 -5.45
C GLY A 474 -4.17 13.25 -6.75
N PHE A 475 -2.89 13.37 -7.09
CA PHE A 475 -2.26 12.55 -8.14
C PHE A 475 -1.91 11.18 -7.55
N VAL A 476 -2.83 10.21 -7.64
CA VAL A 476 -2.60 8.83 -7.15
C VAL A 476 -2.16 7.87 -8.26
N ASP A 477 -2.55 8.14 -9.50
CA ASP A 477 -2.36 7.25 -10.65
C ASP A 477 -0.87 7.13 -11.05
N ALA A 478 -0.20 8.26 -11.37
CA ALA A 478 1.22 8.26 -11.72
C ALA A 478 1.95 9.56 -11.31
N ASN A 479 3.10 9.39 -10.64
CA ASN A 479 3.97 10.46 -10.16
C ASN A 479 5.41 10.26 -10.65
N GLY A 480 6.12 11.36 -10.93
CA GLY A 480 7.52 11.31 -11.37
C GLY A 480 7.71 10.80 -12.80
N VAL A 481 6.67 10.87 -13.62
CA VAL A 481 6.63 10.52 -15.04
C VAL A 481 7.83 11.10 -15.78
N GLN A 482 8.45 10.27 -16.62
CA GLN A 482 9.70 10.58 -17.33
C GLN A 482 9.44 11.02 -18.78
N SER A 483 10.29 11.91 -19.29
CA SER A 483 10.22 12.35 -20.69
C SER A 483 10.43 11.19 -21.66
N ASN A 484 9.59 11.11 -22.70
CA ASN A 484 9.63 10.13 -23.79
C ASN A 484 9.54 8.66 -23.33
N LYS A 485 8.78 8.39 -22.27
CA LYS A 485 8.35 7.04 -21.90
C LYS A 485 6.83 6.95 -21.83
N GLU A 486 6.30 5.82 -22.31
CA GLU A 486 4.89 5.45 -22.12
C GLU A 486 4.65 5.10 -20.65
N PHE A 487 3.45 5.42 -20.16
CA PHE A 487 2.89 4.93 -18.90
C PHE A 487 1.39 4.67 -19.09
N GLY A 488 0.84 3.70 -18.36
CA GLY A 488 -0.59 3.37 -18.37
C GLY A 488 -1.35 3.93 -17.17
N LEU A 489 -2.61 4.29 -17.39
CA LEU A 489 -3.62 4.68 -16.39
C LEU A 489 -4.88 3.82 -16.62
N GLN A 490 -5.56 3.34 -15.57
CA GLN A 490 -6.71 2.44 -15.72
C GLN A 490 -8.06 3.16 -15.64
N LEU A 491 -9.06 2.68 -16.41
CA LEU A 491 -10.41 3.27 -16.49
C LEU A 491 -11.44 2.64 -15.53
N ASP A 492 -11.09 1.59 -14.78
CA ASP A 492 -12.06 0.78 -14.00
C ASP A 492 -12.85 1.55 -12.93
N THR A 493 -12.32 2.69 -12.46
CA THR A 493 -12.97 3.55 -11.47
C THR A 493 -13.87 4.63 -12.07
N TYR A 494 -13.95 4.73 -13.40
CA TYR A 494 -14.71 5.76 -14.11
C TYR A 494 -16.04 5.20 -14.63
N PRO A 495 -17.14 5.98 -14.64
CA PRO A 495 -18.47 5.43 -14.94
C PRO A 495 -18.58 4.89 -16.36
N SER A 496 -18.99 3.63 -16.50
CA SER A 496 -19.33 3.02 -17.79
C SER A 496 -20.44 3.81 -18.47
N GLY A 497 -20.17 4.34 -19.66
CA GLY A 497 -21.08 5.22 -20.41
C GLY A 497 -20.85 6.72 -20.20
N SER A 498 -19.85 7.13 -19.42
CA SER A 498 -19.45 8.55 -19.33
C SER A 498 -18.96 9.07 -20.69
N SER A 499 -19.42 10.26 -21.08
CA SER A 499 -18.76 11.11 -22.10
C SER A 499 -17.59 11.90 -21.51
N ASP A 500 -17.51 11.97 -20.18
CA ASP A 500 -16.63 12.87 -19.45
C ASP A 500 -15.43 12.09 -18.94
N LEU A 501 -14.29 12.32 -19.59
CA LEU A 501 -12.98 11.80 -19.22
C LEU A 501 -11.92 12.87 -19.51
N TYR A 502 -11.16 13.21 -18.49
CA TYR A 502 -10.15 14.26 -18.54
C TYR A 502 -8.78 13.73 -18.14
N LEU A 503 -7.73 14.18 -18.83
CA LEU A 503 -6.35 14.01 -18.43
C LEU A 503 -5.89 15.25 -17.68
N VAL A 504 -5.45 15.07 -16.43
CA VAL A 504 -4.83 16.13 -15.62
C VAL A 504 -3.32 15.92 -15.63
N VAL A 505 -2.55 16.95 -15.98
CA VAL A 505 -1.07 16.93 -15.93
C VAL A 505 -0.54 18.05 -15.03
N GLN A 506 0.53 17.79 -14.28
CA GLN A 506 1.15 18.73 -13.33
C GLN A 506 2.69 18.62 -13.34
N ASN A 507 3.38 19.76 -13.27
CA ASN A 507 4.82 19.81 -13.04
C ASN A 507 5.16 19.46 -11.58
N SER A 508 5.90 18.36 -11.36
CA SER A 508 6.29 17.91 -10.01
C SER A 508 7.75 18.21 -9.64
N THR A 509 8.59 18.66 -10.57
CA THR A 509 9.97 19.13 -10.27
C THR A 509 10.22 20.56 -10.74
N ALA A 510 11.23 21.21 -10.13
CA ALA A 510 11.54 22.62 -10.42
C ALA A 510 12.28 22.86 -11.75
N GLU A 511 12.75 21.79 -12.39
CA GLU A 511 13.59 21.81 -13.58
C GLU A 511 12.71 21.72 -14.85
N VAL A 512 11.67 20.88 -14.83
CA VAL A 512 10.61 20.87 -15.85
C VAL A 512 9.78 22.14 -15.78
N LYS A 513 9.66 22.87 -16.88
CA LYS A 513 8.86 24.10 -17.02
C LYS A 513 7.56 23.88 -17.75
N TYR A 514 7.59 23.15 -18.85
CA TYR A 514 6.40 22.76 -19.57
C TYR A 514 6.31 21.24 -19.67
N ILE A 515 5.09 20.74 -19.78
CA ILE A 515 4.77 19.35 -20.11
C ILE A 515 4.02 19.41 -21.43
N ARG A 516 4.47 18.63 -22.39
CA ARG A 516 3.79 18.39 -23.66
C ARG A 516 3.36 16.94 -23.70
N VAL A 517 2.07 16.66 -23.80
CA VAL A 517 1.62 15.31 -24.13
C VAL A 517 1.89 15.08 -25.62
N THR A 518 2.54 13.96 -25.96
CA THR A 518 2.96 13.64 -27.33
C THR A 518 2.21 12.46 -27.94
N SER A 519 1.67 11.56 -27.10
CA SER A 519 0.64 10.59 -27.52
C SER A 519 -0.31 10.30 -26.37
N VAL A 520 -1.58 10.04 -26.71
CA VAL A 520 -2.59 9.43 -25.85
C VAL A 520 -3.26 8.34 -26.65
N VAL A 521 -3.13 7.10 -26.20
CA VAL A 521 -3.72 5.92 -26.83
C VAL A 521 -4.60 5.24 -25.81
N VAL A 522 -5.86 4.97 -26.17
CA VAL A 522 -6.75 4.15 -25.35
C VAL A 522 -6.69 2.70 -25.83
N GLU A 523 -6.75 1.76 -24.89
CA GLU A 523 -6.67 0.32 -25.15
C GLU A 523 -7.88 -0.37 -24.53
N ASN A 524 -8.45 -1.35 -25.23
CA ASN A 524 -9.47 -2.25 -24.69
C ASN A 524 -8.84 -3.63 -24.57
N ASN A 525 -8.25 -3.88 -23.41
CA ASN A 525 -7.62 -5.16 -23.09
C ASN A 525 -8.67 -6.22 -22.70
N GLY A 526 -9.86 -5.78 -22.30
CA GLY A 526 -10.98 -6.59 -21.81
C GLY A 526 -11.40 -6.17 -20.40
N LYS A 527 -12.60 -6.58 -19.96
CA LYS A 527 -13.13 -6.20 -18.65
C LYS A 527 -12.55 -7.10 -17.55
N LYS A 528 -12.17 -6.52 -16.40
CA LYS A 528 -11.94 -7.27 -15.16
C LYS A 528 -13.18 -8.08 -14.78
N ASP A 529 -13.04 -9.41 -14.70
CA ASP A 529 -14.14 -10.33 -14.40
C ASP A 529 -13.63 -11.59 -13.69
N ALA A 530 -14.05 -11.82 -12.46
CA ALA A 530 -13.66 -12.99 -11.68
C ALA A 530 -14.57 -14.21 -11.88
N THR A 531 -15.48 -14.20 -12.86
CA THR A 531 -16.52 -15.24 -12.99
C THR A 531 -15.95 -16.62 -13.34
N GLU A 532 -14.98 -16.75 -14.25
CA GLU A 532 -14.40 -18.07 -14.56
C GLU A 532 -13.81 -18.71 -13.29
N VAL A 533 -12.95 -17.96 -12.59
CA VAL A 533 -12.19 -18.47 -11.45
C VAL A 533 -13.08 -18.80 -10.26
N THR A 534 -14.14 -18.00 -10.03
CA THR A 534 -15.10 -18.23 -8.93
C THR A 534 -16.27 -19.16 -9.25
N THR A 535 -16.37 -19.68 -10.49
CA THR A 535 -17.43 -20.62 -10.91
C THR A 535 -16.89 -22.00 -11.28
N ASN A 536 -15.75 -22.06 -11.98
CA ASN A 536 -15.24 -23.29 -12.59
C ASN A 536 -14.20 -24.03 -11.74
N TYR A 537 -13.68 -23.40 -10.68
CA TYR A 537 -12.61 -23.93 -9.83
C TYR A 537 -13.01 -23.84 -8.35
N GLN A 538 -12.63 -24.82 -7.54
CA GLN A 538 -12.79 -24.76 -6.10
C GLN A 538 -11.89 -23.66 -5.46
N SER A 539 -12.31 -23.15 -4.29
CA SER A 539 -11.50 -22.25 -3.47
C SER A 539 -10.11 -22.81 -3.18
N LEU A 540 -9.06 -22.04 -3.45
CA LEU A 540 -7.67 -22.43 -3.15
C LEU A 540 -7.46 -22.58 -1.64
N ALA A 541 -8.13 -21.79 -0.81
CA ALA A 541 -8.12 -21.92 0.64
C ALA A 541 -8.68 -23.26 1.11
N SER A 542 -9.85 -23.67 0.62
CA SER A 542 -10.43 -24.98 0.97
C SER A 542 -9.57 -26.15 0.49
N LEU A 543 -8.87 -26.01 -0.64
CA LEU A 543 -7.92 -27.02 -1.13
C LEU A 543 -6.60 -27.02 -0.36
N ALA A 544 -6.16 -25.88 0.19
CA ALA A 544 -4.97 -25.75 1.02
C ALA A 544 -5.16 -26.30 2.44
N GLU A 545 -6.36 -26.16 3.01
CA GLU A 545 -6.68 -26.59 4.38
C GLU A 545 -6.41 -28.08 4.63
N GLN A 546 -6.58 -28.96 3.63
CA GLN A 546 -6.25 -30.40 3.77
C GLN A 546 -4.75 -30.69 4.02
N TYR A 547 -3.88 -29.75 3.59
CA TYR A 547 -2.43 -29.76 3.80
C TYR A 547 -2.01 -28.93 5.03
N GLY A 548 -2.95 -28.34 5.76
CA GLY A 548 -2.72 -27.73 7.07
C GLY A 548 -2.26 -26.27 7.06
N PHE A 549 -2.27 -25.58 5.91
CA PHE A 549 -1.94 -24.15 5.82
C PHE A 549 -3.12 -23.30 5.34
N LYS A 550 -3.18 -22.06 5.84
CA LYS A 550 -4.04 -21.00 5.30
C LYS A 550 -3.57 -20.59 3.91
N PHE A 551 -4.50 -20.19 3.03
CA PHE A 551 -4.18 -19.62 1.73
C PHE A 551 -4.63 -18.15 1.70
N GLY A 552 -3.68 -17.24 1.53
CA GLY A 552 -3.90 -15.80 1.68
C GLY A 552 -3.42 -14.95 0.52
N THR A 553 -3.71 -13.66 0.61
CA THR A 553 -3.19 -12.65 -0.32
C THR A 553 -3.02 -11.29 0.35
N ASN A 554 -2.85 -10.21 -0.41
CA ASN A 554 -2.76 -8.84 0.11
C ASN A 554 -3.83 -7.93 -0.50
N ILE A 555 -4.29 -6.95 0.28
CA ILE A 555 -5.28 -5.96 -0.16
C ILE A 555 -4.90 -4.55 0.31
N SER A 556 -5.20 -3.56 -0.51
CA SER A 556 -5.18 -2.15 -0.10
C SER A 556 -6.61 -1.63 0.11
N SER A 557 -6.72 -0.45 0.72
CA SER A 557 -8.00 0.24 0.94
C SER A 557 -8.76 0.56 -0.36
N GLN A 558 -8.05 0.75 -1.48
CA GLN A 558 -8.65 0.93 -2.80
C GLN A 558 -9.27 -0.36 -3.36
N ALA A 559 -8.80 -1.55 -2.95
CA ALA A 559 -9.36 -2.81 -3.42
C ALA A 559 -10.83 -2.98 -3.00
N LEU A 560 -11.26 -2.36 -1.89
CA LEU A 560 -12.60 -2.51 -1.32
C LEU A 560 -13.74 -1.95 -2.22
N SER A 561 -13.45 -1.04 -3.16
CA SER A 561 -14.46 -0.53 -4.10
C SER A 561 -14.62 -1.42 -5.34
N ASN A 562 -13.66 -2.31 -5.61
CA ASN A 562 -13.65 -3.17 -6.79
C ASN A 562 -14.40 -4.48 -6.51
N LYS A 563 -15.59 -4.61 -7.11
CA LYS A 563 -16.51 -5.75 -6.89
C LYS A 563 -15.95 -7.08 -7.39
N GLU A 564 -15.25 -7.10 -8.51
CA GLU A 564 -14.70 -8.34 -9.09
C GLU A 564 -13.44 -8.80 -8.33
N LEU A 565 -12.61 -7.85 -7.89
CA LEU A 565 -11.49 -8.13 -7.01
C LEU A 565 -11.94 -8.67 -5.65
N THR A 566 -12.91 -8.01 -4.99
CA THR A 566 -13.44 -8.47 -3.70
C THR A 566 -14.19 -9.81 -3.81
N LYS A 567 -14.86 -10.09 -4.94
CA LYS A 567 -15.42 -11.40 -5.30
C LYS A 567 -14.35 -12.49 -5.42
N LEU A 568 -13.26 -12.23 -6.15
CA LEU A 568 -12.12 -13.17 -6.27
C LEU A 568 -11.48 -13.46 -4.90
N ILE A 569 -11.16 -12.41 -4.14
CA ILE A 569 -10.43 -12.52 -2.87
C ILE A 569 -11.20 -13.39 -1.86
N LYS A 570 -12.48 -13.07 -1.63
CA LYS A 570 -13.29 -13.80 -0.62
C LYS A 570 -13.67 -15.22 -1.03
N TYR A 571 -13.45 -15.59 -2.30
CA TYR A 571 -13.71 -16.93 -2.79
C TYR A 571 -12.48 -17.82 -2.66
N HIS A 572 -11.30 -17.40 -3.14
CA HIS A 572 -10.11 -18.25 -3.16
C HIS A 572 -9.24 -18.20 -1.89
N PHE A 573 -9.42 -17.23 -0.99
CA PHE A 573 -8.52 -16.99 0.15
C PHE A 573 -9.26 -16.97 1.49
N ASN A 574 -8.60 -17.45 2.56
CA ASN A 574 -9.08 -17.39 3.96
C ASN A 574 -8.22 -16.47 4.85
N SER A 575 -7.15 -15.88 4.29
CA SER A 575 -6.22 -14.98 4.98
C SER A 575 -5.91 -13.74 4.13
N THR A 576 -5.69 -12.58 4.76
CA THR A 576 -5.30 -11.35 4.06
C THR A 576 -4.27 -10.51 4.83
N THR A 577 -3.40 -9.82 4.12
CA THR A 577 -2.44 -8.84 4.67
C THR A 577 -2.75 -7.46 4.11
N PHE A 578 -2.78 -6.42 4.93
CA PHE A 578 -3.03 -5.06 4.40
C PHE A 578 -1.73 -4.46 3.86
N SER A 579 -1.68 -4.13 2.57
CA SER A 579 -0.43 -3.82 1.86
C SER A 579 0.33 -2.63 2.46
N ASN A 580 -0.40 -1.65 3.00
CA ASN A 580 0.17 -0.48 3.67
C ASN A 580 -0.57 -0.06 4.94
N GLU A 581 -1.85 -0.36 5.08
CA GLU A 581 -2.77 0.37 5.97
C GLU A 581 -2.59 0.06 7.47
N MET A 582 -1.88 -1.01 7.82
CA MET A 582 -1.43 -1.32 9.19
C MET A 582 0.03 -0.94 9.48
N LYS A 583 0.76 -0.37 8.51
CA LYS A 583 2.14 0.10 8.72
C LYS A 583 2.16 1.42 9.49
N ALA A 584 3.21 1.66 10.27
CA ALA A 584 3.31 2.81 11.17
C ALA A 584 3.12 4.18 10.48
N TYR A 585 3.61 4.38 9.25
CA TYR A 585 3.37 5.62 8.50
C TYR A 585 1.91 5.83 8.08
N SER A 586 1.13 4.76 7.93
CA SER A 586 -0.30 4.82 7.60
C SER A 586 -1.15 5.08 8.84
N LEU A 587 -0.71 4.61 10.02
CA LEU A 587 -1.44 4.70 11.28
C LEU A 587 -1.11 5.95 12.12
N LEU A 588 0.16 6.39 12.17
CA LEU A 588 0.59 7.50 13.04
C LEU A 588 0.13 8.88 12.53
N ARG A 589 -0.23 9.79 13.45
CA ARG A 589 -0.66 11.17 13.11
C ARG A 589 0.18 12.22 13.83
N GLN A 590 1.10 12.85 13.09
CA GLN A 590 2.07 13.80 13.66
C GLN A 590 1.40 15.02 14.30
N SER A 591 0.47 15.68 13.61
CA SER A 591 -0.20 16.90 14.10
C SER A 591 -0.95 16.63 15.40
N THR A 592 -1.74 15.57 15.46
CA THR A 592 -2.46 15.15 16.67
C THR A 592 -1.51 14.73 17.79
N SER A 593 -0.35 14.13 17.46
CA SER A 593 0.69 13.78 18.44
C SER A 593 1.33 15.05 19.05
N GLN A 594 1.58 16.07 18.23
CA GLN A 594 2.08 17.38 18.68
C GLN A 594 1.05 18.13 19.54
N SER A 595 -0.24 18.13 19.15
CA SER A 595 -1.30 18.76 19.93
C SER A 595 -1.55 18.09 21.28
N ASN A 596 -1.35 16.79 21.37
CA ASN A 596 -1.51 16.01 22.61
C ASN A 596 -0.25 15.99 23.49
N TYR A 597 0.90 16.46 22.97
CA TYR A 597 2.18 16.39 23.67
C TYR A 597 2.24 17.33 24.89
N LYS A 598 2.49 16.74 26.07
CA LYS A 598 2.68 17.44 27.35
C LYS A 598 4.12 17.31 27.85
N ASN A 599 4.68 16.12 27.70
CA ASN A 599 6.05 15.72 28.06
C ASN A 599 6.42 14.43 27.31
N GLU A 600 7.63 13.92 27.49
CA GLU A 600 8.13 12.73 26.78
C GLU A 600 7.44 11.38 27.14
N GLN A 601 6.49 11.37 28.09
CA GLN A 601 5.60 10.23 28.35
C GLN A 601 4.25 10.32 27.62
N SER A 602 4.03 11.36 26.81
CA SER A 602 2.87 11.44 25.91
C SER A 602 3.00 10.38 24.83
N THR A 603 1.95 9.59 24.57
CA THR A 603 1.95 8.63 23.46
C THR A 603 1.79 9.34 22.11
N ALA A 604 2.16 8.66 21.01
CA ALA A 604 1.90 9.17 19.68
C ALA A 604 0.44 8.85 19.30
N SER A 605 -0.26 9.81 18.72
CA SER A 605 -1.67 9.66 18.34
C SER A 605 -1.80 8.77 17.11
N ILE A 606 -2.61 7.71 17.22
CA ILE A 606 -2.86 6.73 16.17
C ILE A 606 -4.26 6.97 15.55
N ASP A 607 -4.38 6.76 14.24
CA ASP A 607 -5.63 6.85 13.49
C ASP A 607 -5.88 5.53 12.74
N PHE A 608 -6.80 4.75 13.27
CA PHE A 608 -7.19 3.46 12.74
C PHE A 608 -8.28 3.54 11.65
N THR A 609 -8.77 4.75 11.27
CA THR A 609 -10.02 4.92 10.48
C THR A 609 -10.06 4.17 9.15
N THR A 610 -8.92 4.04 8.46
CA THR A 610 -8.83 3.27 7.21
C THR A 610 -8.70 1.78 7.46
N ALA A 611 -7.82 1.39 8.39
CA ALA A 611 -7.61 -0.01 8.75
C ALA A 611 -8.88 -0.64 9.34
N ASP A 612 -9.62 0.06 10.20
CA ASP A 612 -10.90 -0.36 10.76
C ASP A 612 -11.91 -0.79 9.69
N LYS A 613 -12.03 -0.03 8.60
CA LYS A 613 -12.93 -0.36 7.47
C LYS A 613 -12.49 -1.63 6.75
N MET A 614 -11.18 -1.86 6.65
CA MET A 614 -10.61 -3.06 6.04
C MET A 614 -10.73 -4.28 6.98
N VAL A 615 -10.59 -4.11 8.30
CA VAL A 615 -10.83 -5.19 9.29
C VAL A 615 -12.31 -5.59 9.31
N GLU A 616 -13.22 -4.62 9.25
CA GLU A 616 -14.66 -4.88 9.13
C GLU A 616 -14.99 -5.63 7.83
N TYR A 617 -14.41 -5.21 6.70
CA TYR A 617 -14.56 -5.94 5.43
C TYR A 617 -14.05 -7.39 5.54
N ALA A 618 -12.86 -7.60 6.13
CA ALA A 618 -12.28 -8.93 6.29
C ALA A 618 -13.19 -9.82 7.16
N ARG A 619 -13.60 -9.31 8.33
CA ARG A 619 -14.54 -9.98 9.25
C ARG A 619 -15.86 -10.35 8.56
N ALA A 620 -16.45 -9.41 7.83
CA ALA A 620 -17.72 -9.61 7.13
C ALA A 620 -17.66 -10.60 5.95
N ASN A 621 -16.45 -10.98 5.50
CA ASN A 621 -16.23 -11.95 4.43
C ASN A 621 -15.45 -13.19 4.90
N GLY A 622 -15.33 -13.43 6.21
CA GLY A 622 -14.67 -14.62 6.77
C GLY A 622 -13.14 -14.67 6.66
N LEU A 623 -12.50 -13.56 6.26
CA LEU A 623 -11.06 -13.47 6.09
C LEU A 623 -10.37 -13.18 7.43
N GLN A 624 -9.40 -14.01 7.82
CA GLN A 624 -8.48 -13.68 8.91
C GLN A 624 -7.35 -12.76 8.42
N ILE A 625 -6.72 -12.02 9.34
CA ILE A 625 -5.75 -10.98 9.02
C ILE A 625 -4.36 -11.31 9.55
N ARG A 626 -3.35 -11.12 8.70
CA ARG A 626 -1.96 -10.92 9.10
C ARG A 626 -1.75 -9.43 9.42
N GLY A 627 -1.57 -9.10 10.68
CA GLY A 627 -1.25 -7.74 11.12
C GLY A 627 0.17 -7.39 10.72
N HIS A 628 0.34 -6.43 9.80
CA HIS A 628 1.63 -6.12 9.17
C HIS A 628 1.80 -4.59 9.10
N VAL A 629 2.73 -3.96 9.81
CA VAL A 629 3.76 -4.50 10.74
C VAL A 629 3.94 -3.52 11.90
N LEU A 630 4.18 -4.04 13.11
CA LEU A 630 4.37 -3.24 14.32
C LEU A 630 5.72 -2.49 14.35
N THR A 631 6.81 -3.10 13.86
CA THR A 631 8.16 -2.50 13.85
C THR A 631 8.88 -2.72 12.52
N TRP A 632 9.25 -1.65 11.84
CA TRP A 632 10.03 -1.70 10.58
C TRP A 632 10.86 -0.41 10.47
N ASP A 633 12.14 -0.50 10.10
CA ASP A 633 13.00 0.68 9.96
C ASP A 633 12.84 1.41 8.62
N ALA A 634 12.35 0.71 7.58
CA ALA A 634 12.12 1.33 6.27
C ALA A 634 10.95 2.32 6.34
N ASP A 635 11.22 3.54 5.88
CA ASP A 635 10.29 4.68 5.79
C ASP A 635 9.43 4.94 7.06
N MET A 636 9.99 4.56 8.21
CA MET A 636 9.46 4.91 9.53
C MET A 636 9.46 6.43 9.73
N CYS A 637 8.47 6.91 10.47
CA CYS A 637 8.29 8.31 10.79
C CYS A 637 9.44 8.87 11.64
N ASP A 638 10.39 9.58 11.03
CA ASP A 638 11.52 10.27 11.70
C ASP A 638 11.11 11.09 12.94
N TRP A 639 9.95 11.76 12.87
CA TRP A 639 9.39 12.55 13.97
C TRP A 639 8.94 11.72 15.18
N PHE A 640 8.67 10.42 15.02
CA PHE A 640 8.34 9.50 16.11
C PHE A 640 9.53 9.29 17.06
N PHE A 641 10.76 9.56 16.59
CA PHE A 641 12.00 9.52 17.37
C PHE A 641 12.39 10.89 17.96
N ARG A 642 11.58 11.95 17.76
CA ARG A 642 11.95 13.33 18.15
C ARG A 642 11.17 13.87 19.33
N GLU A 643 11.82 14.76 20.08
CA GLU A 643 11.22 15.56 21.15
C GLU A 643 9.99 16.30 20.64
N GLY A 644 8.91 16.30 21.42
CA GLY A 644 7.66 16.99 21.06
C GLY A 644 6.99 16.54 19.75
N TYR A 645 7.41 15.41 19.16
CA TYR A 645 6.96 14.92 17.85
C TYR A 645 7.17 15.90 16.68
N THR A 646 8.10 16.85 16.77
CA THR A 646 8.40 17.80 15.67
C THR A 646 9.33 17.19 14.62
N THR A 647 9.57 17.88 13.50
CA THR A 647 10.55 17.48 12.48
C THR A 647 11.95 18.08 12.69
N ASP A 648 12.13 18.92 13.72
CA ASP A 648 13.36 19.69 13.97
C ASP A 648 13.89 19.60 15.42
N GLY A 649 13.14 18.95 16.32
CA GLY A 649 13.56 18.62 17.68
C GLY A 649 14.73 17.64 17.72
N ALA A 650 15.39 17.55 18.88
CA ALA A 650 16.42 16.54 19.07
C ALA A 650 15.78 15.13 19.03
N TYR A 651 16.60 14.11 18.83
CA TYR A 651 16.13 12.75 19.06
C TYR A 651 16.00 12.50 20.56
N VAL A 652 14.97 11.75 20.94
CA VAL A 652 14.69 11.42 22.35
C VAL A 652 15.74 10.49 22.96
N SER A 653 15.75 10.39 24.29
CA SER A 653 16.57 9.41 25.00
C SER A 653 16.10 7.97 24.75
N ALA A 654 16.97 7.00 25.01
CA ALA A 654 16.66 5.59 24.78
C ALA A 654 15.42 5.12 25.54
N ASP A 655 15.24 5.54 26.78
CA ASP A 655 14.11 5.07 27.61
C ASP A 655 12.77 5.67 27.18
N VAL A 656 12.79 6.90 26.65
CA VAL A 656 11.63 7.50 25.97
C VAL A 656 11.31 6.72 24.69
N MET A 657 12.33 6.32 23.92
CA MET A 657 12.10 5.57 22.68
C MET A 657 11.56 4.16 22.95
N LYS A 658 12.07 3.47 23.98
CA LYS A 658 11.54 2.20 24.48
C LYS A 658 10.07 2.34 24.89
N TYR A 659 9.74 3.36 25.70
CA TYR A 659 8.37 3.65 26.12
C TYR A 659 7.42 3.97 24.94
N ARG A 660 7.87 4.78 23.98
CA ARG A 660 7.09 5.09 22.76
C ARG A 660 6.84 3.84 21.91
N LEU A 661 7.84 2.97 21.76
CA LEU A 661 7.68 1.69 21.05
C LEU A 661 6.72 0.75 21.79
N GLN A 662 6.89 0.60 23.12
CA GLN A 662 6.00 -0.19 23.96
C GLN A 662 4.54 0.26 23.79
N LYS A 663 4.27 1.56 23.96
CA LYS A 663 2.90 2.08 23.88
C LYS A 663 2.32 2.03 22.48
N TYR A 664 3.12 2.17 21.43
CA TYR A 664 2.64 1.96 20.06
C TYR A 664 2.21 0.50 19.82
N ILE A 665 3.03 -0.48 20.22
CA ILE A 665 2.72 -1.92 20.12
C ILE A 665 1.47 -2.25 20.94
N GLU A 666 1.44 -1.78 22.20
CA GLU A 666 0.34 -1.98 23.15
C GLU A 666 -0.98 -1.43 22.58
N GLU A 667 -1.00 -0.19 22.09
CA GLU A 667 -2.20 0.49 21.60
C GLU A 667 -2.71 -0.14 20.29
N VAL A 668 -1.84 -0.47 19.33
CA VAL A 668 -2.22 -1.10 18.06
C VAL A 668 -2.82 -2.49 18.27
N MET A 669 -2.13 -3.37 19.01
CA MET A 669 -2.63 -4.72 19.26
C MET A 669 -3.92 -4.70 20.11
N THR A 670 -3.97 -3.81 21.12
CA THR A 670 -5.15 -3.67 21.99
C THR A 670 -6.36 -3.14 21.25
N HIS A 671 -6.21 -2.15 20.36
CA HIS A 671 -7.31 -1.60 19.57
C HIS A 671 -7.98 -2.68 18.73
N PHE A 672 -7.19 -3.41 17.93
CA PHE A 672 -7.76 -4.40 17.00
C PHE A 672 -8.34 -5.61 17.72
N GLU A 673 -7.67 -6.18 18.73
CA GLU A 673 -8.19 -7.37 19.44
C GLU A 673 -9.41 -7.05 20.31
N LYS A 674 -9.51 -5.85 20.92
CA LYS A 674 -10.72 -5.49 21.69
C LYS A 674 -11.91 -5.15 20.80
N LYS A 675 -11.68 -4.69 19.56
CA LYS A 675 -12.75 -4.26 18.63
C LYS A 675 -13.17 -5.36 17.64
N TYR A 676 -12.24 -6.24 17.27
CA TYR A 676 -12.42 -7.34 16.31
C TYR A 676 -11.72 -8.62 16.81
N PRO A 677 -12.10 -9.17 17.98
CA PRO A 677 -11.39 -10.29 18.61
C PRO A 677 -11.27 -11.50 17.68
N GLY A 678 -10.07 -12.06 17.57
CA GLY A 678 -9.77 -13.25 16.76
C GLY A 678 -9.77 -13.04 15.23
N VAL A 679 -10.00 -11.82 14.72
CA VAL A 679 -9.90 -11.53 13.28
C VAL A 679 -8.44 -11.44 12.85
N ILE A 680 -7.56 -10.83 13.68
CA ILE A 680 -6.11 -10.89 13.47
C ILE A 680 -5.57 -12.16 14.13
N TYR A 681 -4.98 -13.07 13.34
CA TYR A 681 -4.45 -14.35 13.84
C TYR A 681 -2.93 -14.34 14.05
N CYS A 682 -2.21 -13.39 13.43
CA CYS A 682 -0.80 -13.17 13.71
C CYS A 682 -0.39 -11.72 13.49
N TRP A 683 0.66 -11.29 14.18
CA TRP A 683 1.37 -10.04 13.90
C TRP A 683 2.78 -10.29 13.40
N ASP A 684 3.16 -9.64 12.31
CA ASP A 684 4.56 -9.36 12.01
C ASP A 684 5.01 -8.28 13.02
N VAL A 685 5.74 -8.70 14.05
CA VAL A 685 6.15 -7.82 15.15
C VAL A 685 7.34 -6.97 14.73
N VAL A 686 8.28 -7.58 14.03
CA VAL A 686 9.44 -6.91 13.43
C VAL A 686 9.64 -7.43 12.02
N ASN A 687 9.83 -6.51 11.07
CA ASN A 687 10.10 -6.80 9.67
C ASN A 687 11.51 -6.37 9.28
N GLU A 688 12.24 -7.22 8.55
CA GLU A 688 13.50 -6.93 7.85
C GLU A 688 14.67 -6.37 8.69
N ALA A 689 14.73 -6.75 9.96
CA ALA A 689 15.79 -6.33 10.89
C ALA A 689 17.16 -6.97 10.61
N VAL A 690 17.26 -8.02 9.80
CA VAL A 690 18.54 -8.62 9.40
C VAL A 690 19.09 -7.95 8.14
N ALA A 691 20.40 -7.67 8.14
CA ALA A 691 21.11 -6.99 7.06
C ALA A 691 21.42 -7.90 5.86
N ASP A 692 21.40 -7.33 4.65
CA ASP A 692 21.73 -8.04 3.41
C ASP A 692 23.23 -7.96 3.07
N ASN A 693 23.92 -6.90 3.50
CA ASN A 693 25.29 -6.60 3.11
C ASN A 693 26.25 -6.41 4.29
N ASN A 694 27.51 -6.83 4.12
CA ASN A 694 28.60 -6.52 5.05
C ASN A 694 28.75 -5.00 5.25
N GLY A 695 28.78 -4.56 6.51
CA GLY A 695 28.83 -3.14 6.87
C GLY A 695 27.46 -2.46 7.05
N GLU A 696 26.35 -3.16 6.83
CA GLU A 696 25.01 -2.72 7.28
C GLU A 696 24.71 -3.13 8.73
N PHE A 697 25.52 -4.00 9.33
CA PHE A 697 25.39 -4.55 10.69
C PHE A 697 26.72 -4.44 11.47
N ALA A 698 26.69 -4.68 12.79
CA ALA A 698 27.89 -4.72 13.63
C ALA A 698 28.65 -6.05 13.44
N ALA A 699 29.96 -5.99 13.16
CA ALA A 699 30.75 -7.14 12.70
C ALA A 699 30.91 -8.28 13.73
N ASP A 700 30.54 -8.03 14.99
CA ASP A 700 30.52 -8.97 16.12
C ASP A 700 29.11 -9.51 16.45
N ASP A 701 28.05 -8.99 15.80
CA ASP A 701 26.67 -9.41 16.03
C ASP A 701 26.23 -10.49 15.03
N VAL A 702 26.31 -11.76 15.45
CA VAL A 702 25.96 -12.95 14.63
C VAL A 702 24.50 -12.98 14.13
N ARG A 703 23.62 -12.16 14.69
CA ARG A 703 22.24 -11.99 14.23
C ARG A 703 22.15 -11.06 13.01
N HIS A 704 23.27 -10.41 12.65
CA HIS A 704 23.41 -9.38 11.62
C HIS A 704 22.34 -8.27 11.70
N VAL A 705 22.03 -7.79 12.91
CA VAL A 705 21.00 -6.75 13.14
C VAL A 705 21.37 -5.45 12.40
N ARG A 706 20.44 -4.97 11.58
CA ARG A 706 20.60 -3.85 10.64
C ARG A 706 20.77 -2.52 11.37
N THR A 707 21.97 -1.96 11.28
CA THR A 707 22.32 -0.60 11.71
C THR A 707 22.03 0.47 10.64
N VAL A 708 22.05 0.07 9.36
CA VAL A 708 21.93 0.96 8.19
C VAL A 708 21.09 0.28 7.10
N ARG A 709 20.19 1.05 6.46
CA ARG A 709 19.44 0.65 5.26
C ARG A 709 19.69 1.67 4.14
N SER A 710 20.27 1.24 3.02
CA SER A 710 20.50 2.10 1.84
C SER A 710 21.23 3.43 2.17
N GLY A 711 22.16 3.40 3.14
CA GLY A 711 22.89 4.58 3.62
C GLY A 711 22.13 5.49 4.61
N LYS A 712 20.88 5.18 4.97
CA LYS A 712 20.14 5.78 6.10
C LYS A 712 20.41 4.97 7.38
N THR A 713 20.57 5.62 8.52
CA THR A 713 20.68 4.95 9.84
C THR A 713 19.33 4.35 10.26
N ASN A 714 19.32 3.11 10.75
CA ASN A 714 18.16 2.53 11.44
C ASN A 714 17.97 3.26 12.79
N LEU A 715 16.89 4.03 12.90
CA LEU A 715 16.61 4.83 14.09
C LEU A 715 16.24 3.97 15.32
N PHE A 716 15.65 2.78 15.14
CA PHE A 716 15.41 1.87 16.26
C PHE A 716 16.74 1.37 16.85
N TYR A 717 17.64 0.84 16.02
CA TYR A 717 18.97 0.43 16.48
C TYR A 717 19.73 1.60 17.13
N ASN A 718 19.71 2.78 16.52
CA ASN A 718 20.48 3.93 16.98
C ASN A 718 19.95 4.56 18.28
N HIS A 719 18.65 4.43 18.59
CA HIS A 719 18.05 5.05 19.78
C HIS A 719 17.64 4.06 20.88
N ILE A 720 17.33 2.80 20.56
CA ILE A 720 17.02 1.77 21.57
C ILE A 720 18.27 0.92 21.88
N GLY A 721 19.08 0.63 20.87
CA GLY A 721 20.24 -0.27 20.94
C GLY A 721 20.09 -1.50 20.05
N LYS A 722 21.09 -2.38 20.07
CA LYS A 722 21.16 -3.57 19.21
C LYS A 722 20.05 -4.61 19.47
N ASP A 723 19.46 -4.62 20.66
CA ASP A 723 18.49 -5.61 21.12
C ASP A 723 17.04 -5.07 21.03
N TYR A 724 16.77 -4.16 20.08
CA TYR A 724 15.45 -3.56 19.88
C TYR A 724 14.42 -4.58 19.33
N VAL A 725 14.89 -5.64 18.68
CA VAL A 725 14.04 -6.69 18.10
C VAL A 725 13.45 -7.53 19.24
N GLU A 726 14.31 -8.06 20.11
CA GLU A 726 13.97 -8.76 21.35
C GLU A 726 12.98 -7.94 22.18
N LEU A 727 13.22 -6.63 22.32
CA LEU A 727 12.37 -5.74 23.08
C LEU A 727 10.98 -5.54 22.45
N ALA A 728 10.88 -5.42 21.12
CA ALA A 728 9.59 -5.35 20.42
C ALA A 728 8.79 -6.65 20.58
N PHE A 729 9.44 -7.81 20.48
CA PHE A 729 8.81 -9.12 20.75
C PHE A 729 8.34 -9.25 22.19
N LYS A 730 9.14 -8.79 23.17
CA LYS A 730 8.72 -8.73 24.57
C LYS A 730 7.44 -7.91 24.74
N TYR A 731 7.38 -6.71 24.19
CA TYR A 731 6.18 -5.86 24.30
C TYR A 731 4.95 -6.46 23.61
N ALA A 732 5.12 -7.11 22.46
CA ALA A 732 4.03 -7.80 21.77
C ALA A 732 3.54 -9.03 22.55
N TYR A 733 4.45 -9.80 23.15
CA TYR A 733 4.12 -10.93 24.03
C TYR A 733 3.39 -10.49 25.31
N GLU A 734 3.90 -9.47 26.01
CA GLU A 734 3.26 -8.89 27.20
C GLU A 734 1.86 -8.34 26.88
N THR A 735 1.69 -7.69 25.71
CA THR A 735 0.39 -7.20 25.25
C THR A 735 -0.57 -8.35 24.93
N ARG A 736 -0.13 -9.34 24.15
CA ARG A 736 -0.93 -10.55 23.83
C ARG A 736 -1.42 -11.26 25.09
N LYS A 737 -0.54 -11.41 26.08
CA LYS A 737 -0.83 -12.02 27.38
C LYS A 737 -1.85 -11.21 28.18
N THR A 738 -1.68 -9.88 28.20
CA THR A 738 -2.64 -8.95 28.85
C THR A 738 -4.03 -8.99 28.20
N LEU A 739 -4.10 -9.28 26.90
CA LEU A 739 -5.35 -9.48 26.14
C LEU A 739 -5.92 -10.91 26.27
N GLY A 740 -5.23 -11.81 26.97
CA GLY A 740 -5.62 -13.23 27.05
C GLY A 740 -5.69 -13.90 25.69
N ALA A 741 -4.80 -13.54 24.76
CA ALA A 741 -4.84 -13.91 23.34
C ALA A 741 -3.68 -14.82 22.90
N GLU A 742 -3.03 -15.51 23.85
CA GLU A 742 -1.91 -16.43 23.60
C GLU A 742 -2.31 -17.69 22.79
N ASP A 743 -3.60 -18.00 22.75
CA ASP A 743 -4.20 -19.11 22.00
C ASP A 743 -4.42 -18.79 20.50
N ARG A 744 -4.71 -17.52 20.17
CA ARG A 744 -5.25 -17.11 18.86
C ARG A 744 -4.43 -16.07 18.11
N ILE A 745 -3.51 -15.35 18.76
CA ILE A 745 -2.58 -14.41 18.10
C ILE A 745 -1.16 -14.99 18.13
N LYS A 746 -0.56 -15.22 16.96
CA LYS A 746 0.85 -15.64 16.83
C LYS A 746 1.79 -14.45 16.56
N LEU A 747 3.02 -14.51 17.05
CA LEU A 747 4.00 -13.42 16.92
C LEU A 747 5.14 -13.84 15.97
N PHE A 748 5.30 -13.11 14.87
CA PHE A 748 6.19 -13.46 13.76
C PHE A 748 7.32 -12.46 13.53
N TYR A 749 8.48 -12.97 13.10
CA TYR A 749 9.56 -12.19 12.50
C TYR A 749 9.50 -12.35 10.96
N ASN A 750 9.41 -11.27 10.18
CA ASN A 750 9.19 -11.33 8.73
C ASN A 750 10.37 -10.72 7.94
N ASP A 751 10.78 -11.32 6.81
CA ASP A 751 11.92 -10.82 6.02
C ASP A 751 11.94 -11.33 4.56
N TYR A 752 12.67 -10.62 3.68
CA TYR A 752 13.04 -11.08 2.33
C TYR A 752 14.45 -11.71 2.31
N ASN A 753 14.84 -12.31 1.19
CA ASN A 753 16.12 -13.05 1.04
C ASN A 753 16.31 -14.16 2.10
N THR A 754 15.23 -14.68 2.68
CA THR A 754 15.25 -15.68 3.75
C THR A 754 15.87 -17.02 3.36
N PHE A 755 15.90 -17.33 2.06
CA PHE A 755 16.57 -18.50 1.50
C PHE A 755 18.00 -18.21 0.99
N MET A 756 18.52 -16.98 1.17
CA MET A 756 19.85 -16.58 0.69
C MET A 756 20.96 -17.12 1.60
N THR A 757 21.74 -18.07 1.08
CA THR A 757 22.92 -18.66 1.73
C THR A 757 24.25 -18.00 1.35
N TYR A 758 24.22 -17.02 0.45
CA TYR A 758 25.39 -16.28 -0.04
C TYR A 758 25.52 -14.91 0.66
N GLY A 759 26.64 -14.21 0.44
CA GLY A 759 26.87 -12.88 1.01
C GLY A 759 26.98 -12.93 2.54
N THR A 760 26.02 -12.31 3.23
CA THR A 760 25.91 -12.35 4.71
C THR A 760 25.31 -13.65 5.25
N ASN A 761 24.87 -14.58 4.39
CA ASN A 761 24.11 -15.78 4.76
C ASN A 761 22.90 -15.42 5.66
N LYS A 762 22.01 -14.59 5.10
CA LYS A 762 20.88 -13.99 5.81
C LYS A 762 19.97 -15.02 6.48
N ARG A 763 19.78 -16.19 5.86
CA ARG A 763 19.02 -17.33 6.44
C ARG A 763 19.50 -17.68 7.84
N ASP A 764 20.80 -17.93 7.99
CA ASP A 764 21.35 -18.43 9.25
C ASP A 764 21.47 -17.31 10.31
N ALA A 765 21.63 -16.05 9.88
CA ALA A 765 21.52 -14.90 10.78
C ALA A 765 20.10 -14.70 11.34
N ILE A 766 19.05 -14.94 10.55
CA ILE A 766 17.65 -14.94 11.01
C ILE A 766 17.41 -16.05 12.05
N VAL A 767 18.03 -17.22 11.88
CA VAL A 767 17.97 -18.32 12.87
C VAL A 767 18.57 -17.87 14.21
N GLU A 768 19.75 -17.25 14.22
CA GLU A 768 20.35 -16.74 15.46
C GLU A 768 19.58 -15.55 16.06
N LEU A 769 18.95 -14.69 15.24
CA LEU A 769 18.06 -13.63 15.72
C LEU A 769 16.83 -14.20 16.44
N VAL A 770 16.14 -15.19 15.87
CA VAL A 770 14.93 -15.76 16.49
C VAL A 770 15.26 -16.62 17.72
N LYS A 771 16.41 -17.30 17.75
CA LYS A 771 16.96 -17.89 18.99
C LYS A 771 17.22 -16.83 20.06
N SER A 772 17.82 -15.69 19.71
CA SER A 772 18.07 -14.58 20.62
C SER A 772 16.76 -14.03 21.21
N VAL A 773 15.75 -13.79 20.36
CA VAL A 773 14.39 -13.42 20.79
C VAL A 773 13.81 -14.43 21.79
N ASN A 774 13.85 -15.73 21.46
CA ASN A 774 13.32 -16.80 22.30
C ASN A 774 14.22 -17.20 23.50
N SER A 775 15.34 -16.51 23.73
CA SER A 775 16.16 -16.61 24.95
C SER A 775 16.33 -15.28 25.70
N SER A 776 15.76 -14.18 25.19
CA SER A 776 15.94 -12.83 25.74
C SER A 776 15.24 -12.56 27.08
N VAL A 777 14.27 -13.39 27.46
CA VAL A 777 13.50 -13.23 28.71
C VAL A 777 13.33 -14.60 29.37
N SER A 778 13.74 -14.72 30.64
CA SER A 778 13.54 -15.95 31.41
C SER A 778 12.07 -16.16 31.79
N ASP A 779 11.65 -17.42 31.86
CA ASP A 779 10.35 -17.83 32.41
C ASP A 779 10.27 -17.71 33.96
N GLY A 780 11.42 -17.66 34.64
CA GLY A 780 11.53 -17.72 36.10
C GLY A 780 11.48 -19.14 36.69
N GLN A 781 11.56 -20.17 35.85
CA GLN A 781 11.66 -21.60 36.21
C GLN A 781 13.00 -22.22 35.77
N GLY A 782 13.86 -21.45 35.11
CA GLY A 782 15.20 -21.86 34.64
C GLY A 782 15.32 -21.96 33.11
N GLY A 783 14.24 -21.68 32.38
CA GLY A 783 14.22 -21.56 30.93
C GLY A 783 13.90 -20.13 30.48
N HIS A 784 13.28 -20.03 29.30
CA HIS A 784 13.01 -18.77 28.60
C HIS A 784 11.62 -18.77 27.97
N LEU A 785 11.02 -17.59 27.85
CA LEU A 785 9.73 -17.41 27.19
C LEU A 785 9.89 -17.48 25.67
N LYS A 786 9.06 -18.28 25.00
CA LYS A 786 8.90 -18.25 23.54
C LYS A 786 8.13 -16.99 23.14
N LEU A 787 8.85 -15.91 22.86
CA LEU A 787 8.27 -14.62 22.44
C LEU A 787 7.91 -14.57 20.96
N CYS A 788 8.62 -15.34 20.12
CA CYS A 788 8.41 -15.47 18.68
C CYS A 788 7.93 -16.88 18.35
N ASP A 789 6.71 -16.97 17.81
CA ASP A 789 6.07 -18.24 17.44
C ASP A 789 6.57 -18.79 16.11
N GLY A 790 6.92 -17.91 15.16
CA GLY A 790 7.19 -18.28 13.77
C GLY A 790 8.02 -17.28 12.94
N ILE A 791 8.53 -17.74 11.80
CA ILE A 791 9.29 -16.96 10.82
C ILE A 791 8.46 -16.77 9.55
N GLY A 792 8.34 -15.51 9.11
CA GLY A 792 7.71 -15.08 7.88
C GLY A 792 8.75 -14.96 6.76
N MET A 793 8.57 -15.75 5.72
CA MET A 793 9.35 -15.69 4.49
C MET A 793 8.57 -14.90 3.45
N GLN A 794 8.96 -13.63 3.20
CA GLN A 794 8.33 -12.79 2.18
C GLN A 794 8.35 -13.49 0.81
N SER A 795 9.40 -14.25 0.49
CA SER A 795 9.44 -15.16 -0.66
C SER A 795 9.28 -14.47 -2.03
N TYR A 796 9.95 -13.33 -2.20
CA TYR A 796 10.22 -12.76 -3.52
C TYR A 796 11.28 -13.60 -4.24
N ILE A 797 10.88 -14.33 -5.28
CA ILE A 797 11.71 -15.28 -6.04
C ILE A 797 12.12 -14.67 -7.39
N GLY A 798 13.35 -14.95 -7.83
CA GLY A 798 13.96 -14.33 -9.01
C GLY A 798 14.78 -13.06 -8.72
N GLY A 799 14.99 -12.71 -7.45
CA GLY A 799 15.93 -11.66 -7.02
C GLY A 799 15.54 -10.23 -7.42
N TYR A 800 16.54 -9.42 -7.79
CA TYR A 800 16.37 -8.06 -8.34
C TYR A 800 17.17 -7.94 -9.65
N GLY A 801 16.50 -7.90 -10.81
CA GLY A 801 17.20 -7.87 -12.10
C GLY A 801 16.32 -8.11 -13.31
N GLN A 802 16.97 -8.41 -14.43
CA GLN A 802 16.34 -8.76 -15.71
C GLN A 802 15.76 -10.19 -15.67
N GLN A 803 14.98 -10.59 -16.68
CA GLN A 803 14.36 -11.93 -16.80
C GLN A 803 15.32 -13.12 -16.53
N SER A 804 16.59 -12.99 -16.90
CA SER A 804 17.60 -14.04 -16.73
C SER A 804 17.74 -14.49 -15.27
N GLY A 805 17.32 -15.72 -14.97
CA GLY A 805 17.36 -16.32 -13.64
C GLY A 805 16.10 -16.15 -12.79
N CYS A 806 15.03 -15.51 -13.30
CA CYS A 806 13.82 -15.26 -12.51
C CYS A 806 13.05 -16.53 -12.07
N MET A 807 13.23 -17.66 -12.77
CA MET A 807 12.55 -18.94 -12.53
C MET A 807 13.58 -20.08 -12.40
N ASN A 808 14.50 -19.94 -11.45
CA ASN A 808 15.61 -20.86 -11.21
C ASN A 808 15.23 -22.00 -10.26
N ASP A 809 15.22 -23.26 -10.71
CA ASP A 809 14.87 -24.43 -9.88
C ASP A 809 15.72 -24.57 -8.59
N ASN A 810 16.94 -24.01 -8.57
CA ASN A 810 17.77 -23.97 -7.37
C ASN A 810 17.14 -23.12 -6.26
N ASP A 811 16.35 -22.09 -6.59
CA ASP A 811 15.66 -21.24 -5.62
C ASP A 811 14.57 -22.04 -4.89
N ILE A 812 13.89 -22.98 -5.56
CA ILE A 812 12.91 -23.89 -4.94
C ILE A 812 13.60 -24.79 -3.90
N THR A 813 14.79 -25.31 -4.25
CA THR A 813 15.63 -26.09 -3.33
C THR A 813 16.10 -25.24 -2.14
N ALA A 814 16.51 -23.99 -2.38
CA ALA A 814 16.89 -23.05 -1.34
C ALA A 814 15.71 -22.70 -0.40
N VAL A 815 14.50 -22.57 -0.94
CA VAL A 815 13.26 -22.35 -0.18
C VAL A 815 12.91 -23.56 0.70
N LYS A 816 12.96 -24.81 0.19
CA LYS A 816 12.79 -26.02 1.03
C LYS A 816 13.81 -26.04 2.18
N ASN A 817 15.09 -25.87 1.86
CA ASN A 817 16.18 -25.84 2.83
C ASN A 817 16.01 -24.72 3.88
N ALA A 818 15.37 -23.60 3.53
CA ALA A 818 15.10 -22.51 4.46
C ALA A 818 13.93 -22.84 5.41
N ILE A 819 12.83 -23.38 4.89
CA ILE A 819 11.67 -23.81 5.69
C ILE A 819 12.07 -24.87 6.70
N GLU A 820 12.81 -25.89 6.28
CA GLU A 820 13.34 -26.94 7.17
C GLU A 820 14.30 -26.37 8.22
N LYS A 821 15.19 -25.44 7.82
CA LYS A 821 16.12 -24.78 8.73
C LYS A 821 15.41 -23.93 9.78
N PHE A 822 14.35 -23.22 9.43
CA PHE A 822 13.53 -22.45 10.38
C PHE A 822 12.70 -23.38 11.29
N ALA A 823 12.05 -24.41 10.73
CA ALA A 823 11.34 -25.41 11.52
C ALA A 823 12.24 -26.10 12.56
N SER A 824 13.53 -26.32 12.23
CA SER A 824 14.50 -26.97 13.13
C SER A 824 14.78 -26.24 14.47
N ILE A 825 14.36 -24.97 14.61
CA ILE A 825 14.41 -24.24 15.90
C ILE A 825 13.06 -24.17 16.62
N GLY A 826 12.09 -25.01 16.25
CA GLY A 826 10.81 -25.16 16.95
C GLY A 826 9.84 -23.99 16.74
N VAL A 827 9.92 -23.31 15.60
CA VAL A 827 9.04 -22.19 15.23
C VAL A 827 8.24 -22.52 13.97
N GLU A 828 7.04 -21.98 13.86
CA GLU A 828 6.19 -22.09 12.66
C GLU A 828 6.81 -21.33 11.48
N VAL A 829 6.45 -21.69 10.25
CA VAL A 829 6.86 -20.95 9.05
C VAL A 829 5.62 -20.46 8.30
N HIS A 830 5.62 -19.19 7.96
CA HIS A 830 4.68 -18.61 7.01
C HIS A 830 5.41 -18.23 5.72
N VAL A 831 4.84 -18.55 4.57
CA VAL A 831 5.17 -17.87 3.31
C VAL A 831 4.24 -16.66 3.25
N THR A 832 4.80 -15.45 3.36
CA THR A 832 4.01 -14.26 3.74
C THR A 832 3.65 -13.33 2.59
N GLU A 833 4.50 -13.24 1.56
CA GLU A 833 4.39 -12.23 0.50
C GLU A 833 4.78 -12.77 -0.90
N LEU A 834 4.48 -14.04 -1.20
CA LEU A 834 5.02 -14.78 -2.35
C LEU A 834 4.74 -14.07 -3.69
N ALA A 835 5.81 -13.84 -4.45
CA ALA A 835 5.75 -13.54 -5.88
C ALA A 835 6.94 -14.16 -6.63
N VAL A 836 6.67 -14.79 -7.77
CA VAL A 836 7.67 -15.33 -8.70
C VAL A 836 7.79 -14.38 -9.89
N ARG A 837 9.01 -13.85 -10.15
CA ARG A 837 9.21 -12.88 -11.23
C ARG A 837 9.00 -13.48 -12.63
N ASN A 838 8.31 -12.72 -13.48
CA ASN A 838 8.32 -12.85 -14.94
C ASN A 838 8.15 -11.44 -15.57
N TYR A 839 8.95 -11.16 -16.59
CA TYR A 839 8.99 -9.90 -17.35
C TYR A 839 8.51 -10.04 -18.80
N GLU A 840 8.32 -11.27 -19.31
CA GLU A 840 8.04 -11.53 -20.73
C GLU A 840 6.63 -12.14 -20.91
N ARG A 841 5.83 -11.56 -21.82
CA ARG A 841 4.50 -12.06 -22.23
C ARG A 841 4.63 -12.89 -23.51
N SER A 842 4.88 -14.19 -23.35
CA SER A 842 4.75 -15.19 -24.42
C SER A 842 4.23 -16.50 -23.85
N ASP A 843 3.64 -17.32 -24.69
CA ASP A 843 3.03 -18.60 -24.30
C ASP A 843 4.06 -19.54 -23.64
N GLU A 844 5.31 -19.53 -24.13
CA GLU A 844 6.41 -20.30 -23.53
C GLU A 844 6.75 -19.82 -22.12
N ARG A 845 6.73 -18.50 -21.88
CA ARG A 845 7.03 -17.92 -20.57
C ARG A 845 5.90 -18.07 -19.57
N GLU A 846 4.65 -18.04 -20.04
CA GLU A 846 3.52 -18.39 -19.18
C GLU A 846 3.56 -19.87 -18.79
N ALA A 847 3.92 -20.77 -19.72
CA ALA A 847 4.12 -22.19 -19.44
C ALA A 847 5.29 -22.46 -18.48
N GLU A 848 6.43 -21.78 -18.64
CA GLU A 848 7.55 -21.83 -17.68
C GLU A 848 7.13 -21.36 -16.28
N HIS A 849 6.38 -20.25 -16.20
CA HIS A 849 5.89 -19.65 -14.95
C HIS A 849 4.88 -20.56 -14.25
N GLY A 850 3.99 -21.21 -15.02
CA GLY A 850 3.10 -22.29 -14.56
C GLY A 850 3.89 -23.47 -13.99
N ALA A 851 4.85 -24.00 -14.74
CA ALA A 851 5.68 -25.13 -14.32
C ALA A 851 6.52 -24.80 -13.07
N PHE A 852 7.00 -23.56 -12.92
CA PHE A 852 7.72 -23.12 -11.73
C PHE A 852 6.80 -23.05 -10.50
N TYR A 853 5.62 -22.43 -10.63
CA TYR A 853 4.62 -22.42 -9.56
C TYR A 853 4.14 -23.83 -9.19
N LYS A 854 4.03 -24.78 -10.15
CA LYS A 854 3.75 -26.20 -9.88
C LYS A 854 4.78 -26.79 -8.91
N LYS A 855 6.06 -26.74 -9.27
CA LYS A 855 7.18 -27.28 -8.46
C LYS A 855 7.23 -26.64 -7.07
N LEU A 856 7.02 -25.33 -6.99
CA LEU A 856 7.07 -24.58 -5.74
C LEU A 856 5.89 -24.94 -4.81
N MET A 857 4.66 -24.99 -5.34
CA MET A 857 3.48 -25.39 -4.57
C MET A 857 3.57 -26.85 -4.12
N GLN A 858 4.06 -27.73 -5.00
CA GLN A 858 4.29 -29.15 -4.68
C GLN A 858 5.29 -29.28 -3.52
N THR A 859 6.37 -28.49 -3.54
CA THR A 859 7.37 -28.46 -2.47
C THR A 859 6.76 -28.09 -1.11
N TYR A 860 5.88 -27.08 -1.04
CA TYR A 860 5.20 -26.71 0.21
C TYR A 860 4.23 -27.80 0.70
N VAL A 861 3.46 -28.39 -0.23
CA VAL A 861 2.53 -29.49 0.06
C VAL A 861 3.28 -30.72 0.57
N ASP A 862 4.42 -31.06 -0.01
CA ASP A 862 5.19 -32.25 0.35
C ASP A 862 5.91 -32.07 1.70
N ILE A 863 6.44 -30.88 2.02
CA ILE A 863 6.99 -30.58 3.37
C ILE A 863 5.95 -30.86 4.47
N ASN A 864 4.70 -30.42 4.27
CA ASN A 864 3.63 -30.66 5.24
C ASN A 864 3.13 -32.11 5.23
N LYS A 865 3.12 -32.80 4.08
CA LYS A 865 2.82 -34.25 4.01
C LYS A 865 3.89 -35.09 4.72
N GLU A 866 5.17 -34.78 4.54
CA GLU A 866 6.30 -35.45 5.20
C GLU A 866 6.23 -35.33 6.73
N ALA A 867 5.87 -34.16 7.27
CA ALA A 867 5.64 -33.96 8.69
C ALA A 867 4.41 -34.75 9.19
N LYS A 868 3.27 -34.62 8.48
CA LYS A 868 2.02 -35.33 8.81
C LYS A 868 2.19 -36.85 8.82
N ALA A 869 3.03 -37.39 7.93
CA ALA A 869 3.38 -38.81 7.89
C ALA A 869 4.23 -39.29 9.09
N LYS A 870 4.94 -38.39 9.76
CA LYS A 870 5.68 -38.64 11.03
C LYS A 870 4.79 -38.48 12.27
N GLY A 871 3.53 -38.05 12.10
CA GLY A 871 2.64 -37.65 13.19
C GLY A 871 2.85 -36.23 13.70
N GLU A 872 3.64 -35.42 12.99
CA GLU A 872 3.98 -34.04 13.34
C GLU A 872 3.00 -33.05 12.68
N THR A 873 2.84 -31.87 13.27
CA THR A 873 2.20 -30.74 12.57
C THR A 873 3.11 -30.23 11.46
N GLY A 874 2.57 -30.02 10.26
CA GLY A 874 3.30 -29.40 9.16
C GLY A 874 3.88 -28.04 9.56
N PRO A 875 5.16 -27.75 9.27
CA PRO A 875 5.79 -26.51 9.70
C PRO A 875 5.24 -25.27 8.99
N ILE A 876 4.64 -25.43 7.80
CA ILE A 876 4.01 -24.35 7.06
C ILE A 876 2.55 -24.20 7.54
N THR A 877 2.21 -23.08 8.17
CA THR A 877 0.84 -22.83 8.69
C THR A 877 0.08 -21.74 7.92
N SER A 878 0.74 -20.97 7.05
CA SER A 878 0.12 -20.06 6.08
C SER A 878 0.99 -19.84 4.85
N LEU A 879 0.34 -19.68 3.69
CA LEU A 879 0.93 -19.29 2.41
C LEU A 879 0.11 -18.14 1.82
N SER A 880 0.72 -16.97 1.65
CA SER A 880 0.09 -15.76 1.10
C SER A 880 0.74 -15.31 -0.21
N ILE A 881 -0.08 -15.05 -1.23
CA ILE A 881 0.31 -14.58 -2.56
C ILE A 881 0.30 -13.04 -2.63
N TRP A 882 1.45 -12.43 -2.88
CA TRP A 882 1.58 -10.99 -3.16
C TRP A 882 1.63 -10.70 -4.67
N GLY A 883 2.22 -11.61 -5.44
CA GLY A 883 2.15 -11.66 -6.91
C GLY A 883 0.79 -12.17 -7.39
N LEU A 884 -0.30 -11.49 -7.04
CA LEU A 884 -1.65 -11.98 -7.36
C LEU A 884 -2.02 -11.72 -8.83
N PHE A 885 -1.72 -10.53 -9.35
CA PHE A 885 -2.10 -10.09 -10.70
C PHE A 885 -0.89 -9.66 -11.53
N ASP A 886 -1.03 -9.79 -12.84
CA ASP A 886 -0.18 -9.12 -13.81
C ASP A 886 -0.38 -7.60 -13.81
N ALA A 887 0.68 -6.90 -14.22
CA ALA A 887 0.79 -5.46 -14.24
C ALA A 887 1.48 -5.00 -15.55
N PRO A 888 0.87 -5.22 -16.73
CA PRO A 888 1.47 -4.93 -18.05
C PRO A 888 1.70 -3.43 -18.33
N TYR A 889 1.27 -2.55 -17.41
CA TYR A 889 1.59 -1.12 -17.41
C TYR A 889 2.96 -0.81 -16.80
N LEU A 890 3.65 -1.81 -16.22
CA LEU A 890 5.03 -1.70 -15.76
C LEU A 890 5.99 -1.89 -16.94
N ALA A 891 6.99 -1.02 -17.04
CA ALA A 891 8.07 -1.22 -18.00
C ALA A 891 8.90 -2.46 -17.61
N GLU A 892 9.40 -3.19 -18.61
CA GLU A 892 10.37 -4.30 -18.43
C GLU A 892 11.63 -3.88 -17.65
N THR A 893 11.92 -2.58 -17.60
CA THR A 893 13.05 -1.96 -16.87
C THR A 893 12.65 -1.34 -15.53
N ASP A 894 11.41 -1.55 -15.04
CA ASP A 894 10.98 -1.04 -13.74
C ASP A 894 11.64 -1.84 -12.60
N TYR A 895 12.64 -1.20 -11.99
CA TYR A 895 13.41 -1.69 -10.84
C TYR A 895 12.93 -1.06 -9.51
N SER A 896 11.78 -0.37 -9.50
CA SER A 896 11.22 0.16 -8.26
C SER A 896 10.72 -0.94 -7.33
N TYR A 897 10.42 -0.62 -6.06
CA TYR A 897 9.88 -1.54 -5.06
C TYR A 897 8.42 -2.01 -5.34
N LYS A 898 8.00 -1.98 -6.60
CA LYS A 898 6.88 -2.80 -7.09
C LYS A 898 7.45 -4.21 -7.21
N MET A 899 7.15 -5.07 -6.25
CA MET A 899 7.95 -6.29 -6.02
C MET A 899 7.72 -7.40 -7.08
N ASN A 900 6.88 -7.09 -8.07
CA ASN A 900 6.49 -7.92 -9.20
C ASN A 900 6.94 -7.22 -10.50
N GLY A 901 7.57 -7.96 -11.42
CA GLY A 901 7.62 -7.58 -12.84
C GLY A 901 6.24 -7.65 -13.52
N PRO A 902 6.09 -7.24 -14.79
CA PRO A 902 4.79 -7.07 -15.44
C PRO A 902 3.93 -8.34 -15.55
N TYR A 903 4.49 -9.55 -15.49
CA TYR A 903 3.75 -10.81 -15.75
C TYR A 903 3.85 -11.86 -14.62
N CYS A 904 3.94 -11.41 -13.36
CA CYS A 904 4.18 -12.27 -12.18
C CYS A 904 2.93 -12.87 -11.51
N GLY A 905 1.74 -12.50 -11.95
CA GLY A 905 0.46 -12.88 -11.36
C GLY A 905 0.14 -14.37 -11.49
N LEU A 906 -0.67 -14.88 -10.56
CA LEU A 906 -1.47 -16.09 -10.79
C LEU A 906 -2.62 -15.82 -11.78
N PHE A 907 -3.13 -14.59 -11.78
CA PHE A 907 -4.17 -14.11 -12.69
C PHE A 907 -3.65 -12.98 -13.58
N THR A 908 -4.31 -12.77 -14.71
CA THR A 908 -4.06 -11.59 -15.56
C THR A 908 -4.50 -10.30 -14.87
N GLU A 909 -4.14 -9.16 -15.47
CA GLU A 909 -4.64 -7.83 -15.14
C GLU A 909 -6.19 -7.71 -15.16
N LEU A 910 -6.85 -8.70 -15.79
CA LEU A 910 -8.30 -8.82 -15.99
C LEU A 910 -8.96 -9.91 -15.14
N TYR A 911 -8.21 -10.52 -14.22
CA TYR A 911 -8.65 -11.57 -13.28
C TYR A 911 -8.95 -12.93 -13.92
N GLN A 912 -8.48 -13.16 -15.15
CA GLN A 912 -8.54 -14.47 -15.81
C GLN A 912 -7.40 -15.37 -15.31
N PRO A 913 -7.59 -16.70 -15.25
CA PRO A 913 -6.59 -17.61 -14.71
C PRO A 913 -5.46 -17.89 -15.71
N LYS A 914 -4.22 -17.62 -15.29
CA LYS A 914 -3.02 -18.00 -16.04
C LYS A 914 -2.64 -19.46 -15.76
N GLU A 915 -1.72 -20.03 -16.53
CA GLU A 915 -1.16 -21.36 -16.23
C GLU A 915 -0.57 -21.43 -14.80
N ALA A 916 -0.04 -20.32 -14.28
CA ALA A 916 0.37 -20.18 -12.88
C ALA A 916 -0.76 -20.49 -11.86
N PHE A 917 -1.98 -19.99 -12.08
CA PHE A 917 -3.13 -20.36 -11.24
C PHE A 917 -3.53 -21.83 -11.46
N LYS A 918 -3.59 -22.29 -12.72
CA LYS A 918 -4.07 -23.64 -13.06
C LYS A 918 -3.16 -24.73 -12.50
N GLU A 919 -1.85 -24.52 -12.50
CA GLU A 919 -0.90 -25.46 -11.91
C GLU A 919 -0.88 -25.43 -10.37
N VAL A 920 -1.08 -24.26 -9.75
CA VAL A 920 -1.32 -24.17 -8.30
C VAL A 920 -2.61 -24.90 -7.91
N TYR A 921 -3.68 -24.71 -8.70
CA TYR A 921 -4.96 -25.39 -8.50
C TYR A 921 -4.81 -26.91 -8.55
N LYS A 922 -4.22 -27.47 -9.63
CA LYS A 922 -4.00 -28.92 -9.79
C LYS A 922 -3.21 -29.55 -8.63
N VAL A 923 -2.12 -28.90 -8.20
CA VAL A 923 -1.33 -29.38 -7.05
C VAL A 923 -2.14 -29.37 -5.75
N LEU A 924 -3.03 -28.39 -5.58
CA LEU A 924 -3.88 -28.30 -4.40
C LEU A 924 -5.10 -29.22 -4.45
N SER A 925 -5.70 -29.50 -5.61
CA SER A 925 -6.79 -30.47 -5.77
C SER A 925 -6.32 -31.93 -5.82
N GLY A 926 -5.09 -32.17 -6.28
CA GLY A 926 -4.52 -33.51 -6.46
C GLY A 926 -4.69 -34.08 -7.87
N GLU A 927 -4.74 -33.20 -8.89
CA GLU A 927 -4.87 -33.50 -10.32
C GLU A 927 -3.51 -33.63 -11.07
#